data_AF-A0A662GA98-F1
#
_entry.id   AF-A0A662GA98-F1
#
_cell.length_a   1.000
_cell.length_b   1.000
_cell.length_c   1.000
_cell.angle_alpha   90.00
_cell.angle_beta   90.00
_cell.angle_gamma   90.00
#
_symmetry.space_group_name_H-M   'P 1'
#
loop_
_entity.id
_entity.type
_entity.pdbx_description
1 polymer ?
#
loop_
_entity_poly.entity_id
_entity_poly.type
_entity_poly.pdbx_seq_one_letter_code
_entity_poly.pdbx_strand_id
1 'polypeptide(L)'
;MGYGMSELGRVRALILVILYSSAIMATLPPYSSLRIALAIPVTYGEIYEDCLRAHESRTYEFRVSEGSGHYVIELISAVVQEGGPSRLSVEIREPNGAKLYSTSTTSYIRYTLNDPEPGVWRIVVEGESIGTNYYRLVVRRAEGDSTSEYRGRVESRGTMSLNIVIEDGVAELSISMQSLSSDDIRFKVFNPFGLKVYEAVSYYSGNVLSYSTPYPMPGTWTIEVYGEDVESSGDNFEIAWRKLNGIRSYPSSTMVVNLQQELFGGYVAGGESRSYNVVVPGNAASLRIFFESSSDDDIRFKVFNPFGLKVYEAVSYYSGNVLSYSTPYPMPGTWTIEVYGEDVESSGHFTGWVYFSRGLAPSISNGSTLEYDWLYGHVAEGESMIYYFQVASDSNILEVSLESMSNDDVTLYLYEPGGSLEGSATSYYKRDTVTVRVSNPQPGTWKLRVYGKNVESSGAFTCQVTVGGSLPHAPSDLIIEDTVAPTSTNNHLIDVPPGLSLLFISTEVYGIKSLTLRLFTPENEEYGSEVSDDAYCSRYVCYPEQGVWTIQVYNPSASESVHYAIHVVFVTKMDLVAPYTLDEFPAPFVVKGVMDVTFIVGDTRPHGVYGFGAATVDVAGASRIAGKIGLESYTGRLESFTDTYVTWVVGSSVLVNWSRIPTSTVISIGGPGVNMVTYYYNGTCPFVWRYVPGVKSCIYSSLTGREYYGGRRGGRRYDYAIIHLQYDEFANRYVLIVWGLSRFGSQAACYVLQHYDEYPGLLEGRAIILKWVDDGDWTVDSGDSYVREEKWP
;
A
#
# COMPACT_ATOMS: atom_id res chain seq x y z
N MET A 1 23.91 59.65 -15.68
CA MET A 1 22.86 59.74 -16.72
C MET A 1 21.96 58.54 -16.56
N GLY A 2 20.76 58.76 -16.01
CA GLY A 2 19.75 57.71 -15.89
C GLY A 2 18.94 57.59 -17.16
N TYR A 3 18.52 56.37 -17.48
CA TYR A 3 17.32 56.10 -18.27
C TYR A 3 16.53 55.03 -17.53
N GLY A 4 15.50 55.48 -16.80
CA GLY A 4 14.45 54.60 -16.30
C GLY A 4 13.52 54.23 -17.46
N MET A 5 13.27 52.93 -17.63
CA MET A 5 12.08 52.49 -18.36
C MET A 5 10.87 52.73 -17.47
N SER A 6 9.90 53.50 -17.95
CA SER A 6 8.67 53.82 -17.23
C SER A 6 7.76 52.58 -17.13
N GLU A 7 7.03 52.47 -16.01
CA GLU A 7 6.06 51.39 -15.74
C GLU A 7 5.03 51.18 -16.86
N LEU A 8 4.76 52.22 -17.67
CA LEU A 8 3.86 52.16 -18.82
C LEU A 8 4.35 51.19 -19.93
N GLY A 9 5.66 50.99 -20.05
CA GLY A 9 6.26 50.06 -21.03
C GLY A 9 6.07 48.58 -20.65
N ARG A 10 6.07 48.27 -19.34
CA ARG A 10 5.82 46.91 -18.84
C ARG A 10 4.35 46.51 -18.97
N VAL A 11 3.43 47.44 -18.75
CA VAL A 11 1.99 47.20 -18.90
C VAL A 11 1.59 46.98 -20.37
N ARG A 12 2.21 47.68 -21.32
CA ARG A 12 1.95 47.46 -22.75
C ARG A 12 2.48 46.13 -23.28
N ALA A 13 3.63 45.65 -22.78
CA ALA A 13 4.15 44.33 -23.14
C ALA A 13 3.28 43.19 -22.57
N LEU A 14 2.76 43.34 -21.36
CA LEU A 14 1.87 42.37 -20.73
C LEU A 14 0.50 42.31 -21.44
N ILE A 15 -0.06 43.47 -21.84
CA ILE A 15 -1.32 43.53 -22.59
C ILE A 15 -1.18 42.96 -24.00
N LEU A 16 -0.02 43.12 -24.66
CA LEU A 16 0.23 42.53 -25.98
C LEU A 16 0.35 41.00 -25.92
N VAL A 17 0.96 40.44 -24.87
CA VAL A 17 1.04 38.99 -24.66
C VAL A 17 -0.35 38.41 -24.34
N ILE A 18 -1.16 39.10 -23.55
CA ILE A 18 -2.54 38.67 -23.22
C ILE A 18 -3.46 38.73 -24.44
N LEU A 19 -3.29 39.72 -25.34
CA LEU A 19 -4.08 39.85 -26.57
C LEU A 19 -3.67 38.84 -27.67
N TYR A 20 -2.42 38.36 -27.68
CA TYR A 20 -2.01 37.27 -28.59
C TYR A 20 -2.45 35.90 -28.09
N SER A 21 -2.54 35.67 -26.77
CA SER A 21 -3.08 34.42 -26.22
C SER A 21 -4.60 34.26 -26.41
N SER A 22 -5.36 35.36 -26.47
CA SER A 22 -6.81 35.31 -26.65
C SER A 22 -7.25 35.17 -28.11
N ALA A 23 -6.41 35.55 -29.07
CA ALA A 23 -6.72 35.41 -30.50
C ALA A 23 -6.52 33.98 -31.05
N ILE A 24 -5.73 33.13 -30.39
CA ILE A 24 -5.49 31.74 -30.80
C ILE A 24 -6.59 30.79 -30.29
N MET A 25 -7.37 31.17 -29.27
CA MET A 25 -8.46 30.35 -28.73
C MET A 25 -9.75 30.35 -29.58
N ALA A 26 -9.88 31.18 -30.62
CA ALA A 26 -11.16 31.41 -31.29
C ALA A 26 -11.36 30.65 -32.62
N THR A 27 -10.44 29.80 -33.07
CA THR A 27 -10.53 29.18 -34.41
C THR A 27 -10.24 27.67 -34.50
N LEU A 28 -10.25 26.91 -33.40
CA LEU A 28 -10.10 25.45 -33.45
C LEU A 28 -11.43 24.72 -33.17
N PRO A 29 -11.78 23.67 -33.94
CA PRO A 29 -13.02 22.92 -33.78
C PRO A 29 -13.04 22.13 -32.45
N PRO A 30 -14.22 21.84 -31.90
CA PRO A 30 -14.38 21.40 -30.51
C PRO A 30 -14.16 19.89 -30.32
N TYR A 31 -13.08 19.30 -30.85
CA TYR A 31 -12.70 17.92 -30.54
C TYR A 31 -11.19 17.71 -30.75
N SER A 32 -10.38 18.36 -29.92
CA SER A 32 -9.00 17.93 -29.65
C SER A 32 -8.51 18.69 -28.43
N SER A 33 -8.64 18.09 -27.24
CA SER A 33 -7.96 18.58 -26.05
C SER A 33 -6.46 18.41 -26.26
N LEU A 34 -5.77 19.48 -26.67
CA LEU A 34 -4.32 19.55 -26.61
C LEU A 34 -3.93 19.67 -25.12
N ARG A 35 -3.95 18.55 -24.38
CA ARG A 35 -3.33 18.47 -23.07
C ARG A 35 -1.83 18.51 -23.30
N ILE A 36 -1.16 19.58 -22.87
CA ILE A 36 0.29 19.55 -22.69
C ILE A 36 0.54 18.57 -21.54
N ALA A 37 0.80 17.30 -21.87
CA ALA A 37 1.21 16.31 -20.89
C ALA A 37 2.60 16.71 -20.38
N LEU A 38 2.68 17.29 -19.18
CA LEU A 38 3.96 17.44 -18.50
C LEU A 38 4.51 16.03 -18.22
N ALA A 39 5.75 15.78 -18.62
CA ALA A 39 6.44 14.55 -18.25
C ALA A 39 6.65 14.50 -16.73
N ILE A 40 6.44 13.33 -16.14
CA ILE A 40 6.57 13.11 -14.69
C ILE A 40 8.05 12.85 -14.37
N PRO A 41 8.72 13.68 -13.55
CA PRO A 41 10.08 13.42 -13.15
C PRO A 41 10.15 12.21 -12.22
N VAL A 42 11.08 11.31 -12.50
CA VAL A 42 11.30 10.07 -11.75
C VAL A 42 12.45 10.23 -10.76
N THR A 43 12.15 9.92 -9.50
CA THR A 43 13.10 9.69 -8.41
C THR A 43 13.52 8.23 -8.44
N TYR A 44 14.81 7.96 -8.39
CA TYR A 44 15.31 6.58 -8.41
C TYR A 44 14.86 5.79 -7.18
N GLY A 45 14.33 4.59 -7.40
CA GLY A 45 13.84 3.70 -6.36
C GLY A 45 12.40 3.95 -5.92
N GLU A 46 11.82 5.11 -6.31
CA GLU A 46 10.41 5.42 -6.06
C GLU A 46 9.51 4.63 -7.02
N ILE A 47 8.39 4.13 -6.50
CA ILE A 47 7.40 3.40 -7.28
C ILE A 47 6.35 4.40 -7.75
N TYR A 48 6.17 4.48 -9.06
CA TYR A 48 5.14 5.26 -9.72
C TYR A 48 3.98 4.35 -10.07
N GLU A 49 2.81 4.63 -9.55
CA GLU A 49 1.61 3.91 -9.88
C GLU A 49 0.72 4.76 -10.78
N ASP A 50 0.16 4.17 -11.82
CA ASP A 50 -0.73 4.90 -12.70
C ASP A 50 -1.73 4.00 -13.42
N CYS A 51 -2.66 4.67 -14.11
CA CYS A 51 -3.70 4.04 -14.89
C CYS A 51 -3.91 4.80 -16.20
N LEU A 52 -4.00 4.06 -17.30
CA LEU A 52 -4.19 4.62 -18.65
C LEU A 52 -5.39 3.99 -19.32
N ARG A 53 -6.28 4.82 -19.87
CA ARG A 53 -7.29 4.34 -20.82
C ARG A 53 -6.62 3.80 -22.08
N ALA A 54 -7.41 3.10 -22.90
CA ALA A 54 -7.01 2.80 -24.27
C ALA A 54 -6.53 4.08 -24.99
N HIS A 55 -5.35 4.01 -25.59
CA HIS A 55 -4.68 5.09 -26.32
C HIS A 55 -4.29 6.33 -25.49
N GLU A 56 -4.50 6.31 -24.18
CA GLU A 56 -3.86 7.26 -23.29
C GLU A 56 -2.40 6.87 -23.08
N SER A 57 -1.53 7.87 -23.11
CA SER A 57 -0.12 7.70 -22.83
C SER A 57 0.34 8.58 -21.67
N ARG A 58 1.35 8.10 -20.95
CA ARG A 58 2.03 8.85 -19.91
C ARG A 58 3.52 8.77 -20.10
N THR A 59 4.16 9.92 -19.94
CA THR A 59 5.61 10.04 -20.12
C THR A 59 6.26 10.30 -18.77
N TYR A 60 7.26 9.48 -18.45
CA TYR A 60 8.13 9.63 -17.30
C TYR A 60 9.53 10.03 -17.76
N GLU A 61 10.18 10.92 -17.01
CA GLU A 61 11.51 11.43 -17.32
C GLU A 61 12.48 11.15 -16.16
N PHE A 62 13.61 10.50 -16.45
CA PHE A 62 14.69 10.31 -15.48
C PHE A 62 16.01 10.82 -16.05
N ARG A 63 16.91 11.27 -15.16
CA ARG A 63 18.14 11.97 -15.56
C ARG A 63 19.39 11.14 -15.35
N VAL A 64 19.96 10.66 -16.44
CA VAL A 64 21.27 9.98 -16.45
C VAL A 64 22.37 11.03 -16.31
N SER A 65 23.25 10.84 -15.32
CA SER A 65 24.39 11.73 -15.02
C SER A 65 25.64 11.30 -15.80
N GLU A 66 26.64 12.17 -15.95
CA GLU A 66 27.93 11.78 -16.54
C GLU A 66 28.63 10.70 -15.68
N GLY A 67 29.04 9.59 -16.32
CA GLY A 67 29.72 8.45 -15.71
C GLY A 67 29.18 7.10 -16.20
N SER A 68 29.93 6.01 -16.00
CA SER A 68 29.40 4.64 -16.17
C SER A 68 28.37 4.37 -15.06
N GLY A 69 27.22 3.83 -15.45
CA GLY A 69 26.09 3.63 -14.56
C GLY A 69 25.06 2.73 -15.21
N HIS A 70 24.37 1.93 -14.40
CA HIS A 70 23.33 1.04 -14.88
C HIS A 70 22.00 1.45 -14.31
N TYR A 71 20.97 1.35 -15.13
CA TYR A 71 19.62 1.67 -14.73
C TYR A 71 18.72 0.49 -15.06
N VAL A 72 17.86 0.13 -14.11
CA VAL A 72 16.87 -0.94 -14.32
C VAL A 72 15.50 -0.31 -14.25
N ILE A 73 14.76 -0.48 -15.33
CA ILE A 73 13.39 -0.07 -15.49
C ILE A 73 12.54 -1.30 -15.32
N GLU A 74 11.64 -1.28 -14.35
CA GLU A 74 10.65 -2.34 -14.17
C GLU A 74 9.26 -1.75 -14.31
N LEU A 75 8.42 -2.42 -15.09
CA LEU A 75 7.01 -2.09 -15.22
C LEU A 75 6.16 -3.33 -15.03
N ILE A 76 5.11 -3.24 -14.22
CA ILE A 76 4.16 -4.33 -13.98
C ILE A 76 2.77 -3.83 -14.35
N SER A 77 2.06 -4.55 -15.21
CA SER A 77 0.65 -4.36 -15.49
C SER A 77 -0.20 -5.02 -14.40
N ALA A 78 -1.09 -4.25 -13.77
CA ALA A 78 -1.79 -4.65 -12.55
C ALA A 78 -3.28 -4.95 -12.78
N VAL A 79 -3.65 -5.75 -13.80
CA VAL A 79 -5.02 -6.29 -13.90
C VAL A 79 -5.07 -7.64 -14.60
N VAL A 80 -5.68 -8.61 -13.91
CA VAL A 80 -6.41 -9.72 -14.54
C VAL A 80 -7.73 -9.89 -13.76
N GLN A 81 -8.86 -9.41 -14.29
CA GLN A 81 -10.16 -10.13 -14.26
C GLN A 81 -11.34 -9.43 -14.96
N GLU A 82 -12.25 -10.28 -15.47
CA GLU A 82 -13.58 -10.08 -16.08
C GLU A 82 -13.70 -8.93 -17.11
N GLY A 83 -13.00 -9.08 -18.24
CA GLY A 83 -13.10 -8.18 -19.40
C GLY A 83 -12.00 -8.39 -20.46
N GLY A 84 -10.91 -9.06 -20.08
CA GLY A 84 -9.71 -9.29 -20.89
C GLY A 84 -8.46 -8.78 -20.16
N PRO A 85 -7.25 -9.22 -20.55
CA PRO A 85 -6.03 -8.74 -19.91
C PRO A 85 -5.79 -7.25 -20.24
N SER A 86 -5.45 -6.43 -19.24
CA SER A 86 -4.89 -5.10 -19.51
C SER A 86 -3.63 -5.25 -20.35
N ARG A 87 -3.52 -4.50 -21.43
CA ARG A 87 -2.38 -4.53 -22.34
C ARG A 87 -1.76 -3.14 -22.40
N LEU A 88 -0.46 -3.07 -22.12
CA LEU A 88 0.31 -1.85 -22.10
C LEU A 88 1.39 -1.89 -23.16
N SER A 89 1.49 -0.84 -23.96
CA SER A 89 2.68 -0.55 -24.74
C SER A 89 3.65 0.23 -23.86
N VAL A 90 4.92 -0.18 -23.85
CA VAL A 90 5.99 0.54 -23.16
C VAL A 90 7.08 0.84 -24.16
N GLU A 91 7.50 2.10 -24.19
CA GLU A 91 8.58 2.60 -25.02
C GLU A 91 9.63 3.29 -24.17
N ILE A 92 10.91 2.97 -24.38
CA ILE A 92 12.03 3.66 -23.76
C ILE A 92 12.75 4.45 -24.85
N ARG A 93 12.94 5.75 -24.61
CA ARG A 93 13.54 6.68 -25.57
C ARG A 93 14.81 7.32 -25.02
N GLU A 94 15.78 7.47 -25.91
CA GLU A 94 17.06 8.13 -25.68
C GLU A 94 16.88 9.66 -25.46
N PRO A 95 17.92 10.37 -24.97
CA PRO A 95 17.85 11.82 -24.77
C PRO A 95 17.57 12.62 -26.04
N ASN A 96 18.01 12.11 -27.19
CA ASN A 96 17.77 12.68 -28.52
C ASN A 96 16.31 12.46 -29.01
N GLY A 97 15.50 11.67 -28.28
CA GLY A 97 14.11 11.33 -28.61
C GLY A 97 13.93 10.04 -29.43
N ALA A 98 15.02 9.39 -29.86
CA ALA A 98 14.99 8.13 -30.60
C ALA A 98 14.48 6.98 -29.71
N LYS A 99 13.77 6.04 -30.34
CA LYS A 99 13.23 4.86 -29.69
C LYS A 99 14.33 3.81 -29.53
N LEU A 100 14.66 3.47 -28.28
CA LEU A 100 15.61 2.40 -27.98
C LEU A 100 14.90 1.05 -27.82
N TYR A 101 13.78 1.02 -27.11
CA TYR A 101 13.05 -0.20 -26.78
C TYR A 101 11.54 0.01 -26.88
N SER A 102 10.81 -1.02 -27.26
CA SER A 102 9.35 -1.00 -27.37
C SER A 102 8.80 -2.41 -27.24
N THR A 103 7.80 -2.59 -26.39
CA THR A 103 7.10 -3.88 -26.21
C THR A 103 5.64 -3.66 -25.83
N SER A 104 4.80 -4.65 -26.09
CA SER A 104 3.44 -4.71 -25.53
C SER A 104 3.39 -5.86 -24.53
N THR A 105 2.98 -5.59 -23.29
CA THR A 105 2.87 -6.61 -22.23
C THR A 105 1.49 -6.59 -21.58
N THR A 106 1.10 -7.72 -21.01
CA THR A 106 -0.04 -7.83 -20.09
C THR A 106 0.40 -8.13 -18.65
N SER A 107 1.70 -8.19 -18.40
CA SER A 107 2.28 -8.65 -17.15
C SER A 107 3.49 -7.77 -16.78
N TYR A 108 4.70 -8.32 -16.78
CA TYR A 108 5.90 -7.66 -16.30
C TYR A 108 6.87 -7.31 -17.44
N ILE A 109 7.60 -6.22 -17.26
CA ILE A 109 8.72 -5.80 -18.10
C ILE A 109 9.87 -5.45 -17.17
N ARG A 110 11.05 -5.97 -17.49
CA ARG A 110 12.32 -5.48 -16.99
C ARG A 110 13.21 -5.08 -18.15
N TYR A 111 13.81 -3.91 -18.08
CA TYR A 111 14.77 -3.45 -19.06
C TYR A 111 16.00 -2.84 -18.37
N THR A 112 17.18 -3.34 -18.72
CA THR A 112 18.46 -2.84 -18.18
C THR A 112 19.13 -1.93 -19.19
N LEU A 113 19.41 -0.69 -18.78
CA LEU A 113 20.26 0.25 -19.51
C LEU A 113 21.69 0.13 -18.99
N ASN A 114 22.57 -0.34 -19.88
CA ASN A 114 24.00 -0.50 -19.60
C ASN A 114 24.78 0.69 -20.18
N ASP A 115 25.42 1.45 -19.29
CA ASP A 115 26.24 2.62 -19.64
C ASP A 115 25.53 3.59 -20.60
N PRO A 116 24.28 4.03 -20.31
CA PRO A 116 23.51 4.88 -21.21
C PRO A 116 24.12 6.28 -21.35
N GLU A 117 23.93 6.90 -22.52
CA GLU A 117 24.38 8.28 -22.75
C GLU A 117 23.77 9.26 -21.72
N PRO A 118 24.57 10.22 -21.20
CA PRO A 118 24.07 11.24 -20.28
C PRO A 118 22.95 12.06 -20.89
N GLY A 119 21.90 12.33 -20.11
CA GLY A 119 20.77 13.11 -20.59
C GLY A 119 19.45 12.77 -19.91
N VAL A 120 18.36 13.31 -20.46
CA VAL A 120 17.00 13.06 -19.99
C VAL A 120 16.39 11.93 -20.81
N TRP A 121 16.28 10.76 -20.20
CA TRP A 121 15.66 9.59 -20.81
C TRP A 121 14.16 9.59 -20.54
N ARG A 122 13.39 9.01 -21.48
CA ARG A 122 11.93 8.96 -21.38
C ARG A 122 11.40 7.54 -21.39
N ILE A 123 10.39 7.30 -20.56
CA ILE A 123 9.59 6.08 -20.57
C ILE A 123 8.18 6.50 -20.93
N VAL A 124 7.67 6.02 -22.05
CA VAL A 124 6.30 6.24 -22.49
C VAL A 124 5.53 4.96 -22.26
N VAL A 125 4.49 5.03 -21.45
CA VAL A 125 3.56 3.94 -21.22
C VAL A 125 2.25 4.31 -21.90
N GLU A 126 1.64 3.42 -22.66
CA GLU A 126 0.37 3.62 -23.36
C GLU A 126 -0.57 2.43 -23.12
N GLY A 127 -1.86 2.70 -22.88
CA GLY A 127 -2.87 1.64 -22.83
C GLY A 127 -3.24 1.15 -24.23
N GLU A 128 -3.16 -0.15 -24.51
CA GLU A 128 -3.52 -0.72 -25.83
C GLU A 128 -4.92 -1.36 -25.87
N SER A 129 -5.43 -1.85 -24.74
CA SER A 129 -6.74 -2.54 -24.67
C SER A 129 -7.85 -1.66 -24.10
N ILE A 130 -9.10 -2.01 -24.44
CA ILE A 130 -10.34 -1.42 -23.91
C ILE A 130 -10.34 -1.51 -22.38
N GLY A 131 -10.76 -0.44 -21.71
CA GLY A 131 -10.76 -0.30 -20.26
C GLY A 131 -9.53 0.42 -19.70
N THR A 132 -9.38 0.40 -18.38
CA THR A 132 -8.29 1.09 -17.69
C THR A 132 -7.12 0.14 -17.43
N ASN A 133 -5.96 0.47 -17.97
CA ASN A 133 -4.72 -0.30 -17.89
C ASN A 133 -3.85 0.23 -16.75
N TYR A 134 -3.74 -0.54 -15.67
CA TYR A 134 -2.96 -0.15 -14.49
C TYR A 134 -1.53 -0.62 -14.62
N TYR A 135 -0.60 0.18 -14.13
CA TYR A 135 0.77 -0.26 -13.96
C TYR A 135 1.48 0.37 -12.78
N ARG A 136 2.55 -0.31 -12.37
CA ARG A 136 3.62 0.24 -11.55
C ARG A 136 4.85 0.38 -12.41
N LEU A 137 5.50 1.53 -12.32
CA LEU A 137 6.79 1.81 -12.93
C LEU A 137 7.78 2.13 -11.81
N VAL A 138 8.96 1.55 -11.89
CA VAL A 138 10.07 1.94 -11.02
C VAL A 138 11.34 1.97 -11.84
N VAL A 139 12.12 3.04 -11.65
CA VAL A 139 13.45 3.17 -12.25
C VAL A 139 14.44 3.16 -11.12
N ARG A 140 15.41 2.24 -11.17
CA ARG A 140 16.49 2.16 -10.19
C ARG A 140 17.80 2.45 -10.87
N ARG A 141 18.69 3.05 -10.09
CA ARG A 141 20.10 3.17 -10.43
C ARG A 141 20.84 2.07 -9.67
N ALA A 142 21.61 1.25 -10.36
CA ALA A 142 22.51 0.29 -9.73
C ALA A 142 23.61 1.06 -8.99
N GLU A 143 23.89 0.67 -7.74
CA GLU A 143 24.92 1.30 -6.92
C GLU A 143 26.22 0.53 -7.06
N GLY A 144 27.00 0.94 -8.06
CA GLY A 144 28.33 0.39 -8.29
C GLY A 144 28.32 -0.89 -9.10
N ASP A 145 29.49 -1.16 -9.65
CA ASP A 145 29.79 -2.33 -10.44
C ASP A 145 31.18 -2.80 -10.01
N SER A 146 31.33 -4.10 -9.86
CA SER A 146 32.64 -4.68 -9.56
C SER A 146 33.01 -5.67 -10.65
N THR A 147 34.12 -5.35 -11.32
CA THR A 147 34.75 -6.24 -12.29
C THR A 147 35.96 -6.89 -11.63
N SER A 148 36.09 -8.19 -11.81
CA SER A 148 37.26 -8.95 -11.38
C SER A 148 37.70 -9.86 -12.51
N GLU A 149 39.00 -10.10 -12.58
CA GLU A 149 39.60 -10.96 -13.59
C GLU A 149 40.52 -11.99 -12.93
N TYR A 150 40.58 -13.16 -13.55
CA TYR A 150 41.46 -14.24 -13.18
C TYR A 150 42.10 -14.81 -14.44
N ARG A 151 43.42 -14.92 -14.43
CA ARG A 151 44.19 -15.63 -15.45
C ARG A 151 44.82 -16.87 -14.83
N GLY A 152 44.64 -17.99 -15.49
CA GLY A 152 45.14 -19.28 -15.03
C GLY A 152 45.69 -20.12 -16.18
N ARG A 153 46.14 -21.32 -15.83
CA ARG A 153 46.61 -22.33 -16.78
C ARG A 153 45.99 -23.68 -16.43
N VAL A 154 45.55 -24.42 -17.44
CA VAL A 154 44.99 -25.76 -17.29
C VAL A 154 45.81 -26.75 -18.12
N GLU A 155 46.13 -27.90 -17.53
CA GLU A 155 46.85 -28.97 -18.24
C GLU A 155 45.90 -29.80 -19.09
N SER A 156 46.44 -30.53 -20.07
CA SER A 156 45.67 -31.48 -20.87
C SER A 156 44.96 -32.50 -19.98
N ARG A 157 43.63 -32.59 -20.11
CA ARG A 157 42.72 -33.38 -19.26
C ARG A 157 42.76 -33.03 -17.77
N GLY A 158 43.34 -31.90 -17.40
CA GLY A 158 43.31 -31.35 -16.06
C GLY A 158 42.03 -30.54 -15.83
N THR A 159 41.63 -30.43 -14.57
CA THR A 159 40.52 -29.58 -14.13
C THR A 159 41.03 -28.56 -13.12
N MET A 160 40.61 -27.32 -13.28
CA MET A 160 40.79 -26.23 -12.32
C MET A 160 39.42 -25.69 -11.92
N SER A 161 39.27 -25.29 -10.66
CA SER A 161 38.04 -24.68 -10.15
C SER A 161 38.32 -23.29 -9.60
N LEU A 162 37.49 -22.33 -9.98
CA LEU A 162 37.49 -20.97 -9.47
C LEU A 162 36.17 -20.72 -8.74
N ASN A 163 36.26 -20.27 -7.49
CA ASN A 163 35.08 -19.91 -6.71
C ASN A 163 34.88 -18.39 -6.73
N ILE A 164 33.68 -17.94 -7.06
CA ILE A 164 33.27 -16.54 -6.97
C ILE A 164 32.14 -16.41 -5.95
N VAL A 165 32.27 -15.45 -5.04
CA VAL A 165 31.23 -15.17 -4.03
C VAL A 165 30.30 -14.10 -4.58
N ILE A 166 29.01 -14.44 -4.62
CA ILE A 166 27.92 -13.54 -4.98
C ILE A 166 27.22 -13.16 -3.67
N GLU A 167 27.27 -11.87 -3.35
CA GLU A 167 26.57 -11.30 -2.20
C GLU A 167 25.05 -11.25 -2.45
N ASP A 168 24.27 -11.18 -1.37
CA ASP A 168 22.84 -10.93 -1.51
C ASP A 168 22.57 -9.53 -2.10
N GLY A 169 21.60 -9.45 -3.00
CA GLY A 169 21.22 -8.22 -3.70
C GLY A 169 22.07 -7.85 -4.93
N VAL A 170 22.89 -8.75 -5.45
CA VAL A 170 23.47 -8.63 -6.79
C VAL A 170 22.33 -8.76 -7.83
N ALA A 171 22.22 -7.78 -8.72
CA ALA A 171 21.11 -7.70 -9.68
C ALA A 171 21.39 -8.45 -10.98
N GLU A 172 22.66 -8.60 -11.33
CA GLU A 172 23.12 -9.31 -12.50
C GLU A 172 24.55 -9.81 -12.28
N LEU A 173 24.81 -11.06 -12.68
CA LEU A 173 26.15 -11.61 -12.80
C LEU A 173 26.43 -11.84 -14.28
N SER A 174 27.53 -11.27 -14.78
CA SER A 174 28.05 -11.51 -16.12
C SER A 174 29.44 -12.12 -16.02
N ILE A 175 29.68 -13.24 -16.69
CA ILE A 175 30.94 -13.98 -16.70
C ILE A 175 31.40 -14.11 -18.16
N SER A 176 32.59 -13.61 -18.47
CA SER A 176 33.28 -13.87 -19.72
C SER A 176 34.43 -14.85 -19.50
N MET A 177 34.59 -15.79 -20.43
CA MET A 177 35.56 -16.87 -20.36
C MET A 177 36.19 -17.06 -21.72
N GLN A 178 37.52 -17.17 -21.80
CA GLN A 178 38.21 -17.42 -23.07
C GLN A 178 39.47 -18.24 -22.88
N SER A 179 39.79 -19.07 -23.87
CA SER A 179 41.18 -19.50 -24.08
C SER A 179 42.01 -18.31 -24.59
N LEU A 180 43.24 -18.21 -24.11
CA LEU A 180 44.26 -17.26 -24.59
C LEU A 180 45.23 -17.91 -25.60
N SER A 181 44.96 -19.15 -26.03
CA SER A 181 45.68 -19.82 -27.12
C SER A 181 44.72 -20.48 -28.11
N SER A 182 45.25 -21.21 -29.09
CA SER A 182 44.48 -21.96 -30.09
C SER A 182 43.90 -23.29 -29.58
N ASP A 183 44.06 -23.63 -28.30
CA ASP A 183 43.63 -24.92 -27.75
C ASP A 183 42.19 -24.90 -27.21
N ASP A 184 41.58 -26.09 -27.15
CA ASP A 184 40.19 -26.26 -26.73
C ASP A 184 40.06 -26.32 -25.20
N ILE A 185 39.49 -25.26 -24.60
CA ILE A 185 39.19 -25.19 -23.17
C ILE A 185 37.68 -25.21 -22.94
N ARG A 186 37.22 -26.14 -22.12
CA ARG A 186 35.82 -26.25 -21.70
C ARG A 186 35.62 -25.54 -20.37
N PHE A 187 34.59 -24.70 -20.32
CA PHE A 187 34.14 -24.02 -19.11
C PHE A 187 32.77 -24.53 -18.68
N LYS A 188 32.59 -24.74 -17.38
CA LYS A 188 31.31 -25.05 -16.75
C LYS A 188 31.07 -24.09 -15.60
N VAL A 189 29.86 -23.56 -15.49
CA VAL A 189 29.46 -22.70 -14.37
C VAL A 189 28.43 -23.43 -13.53
N PHE A 190 28.65 -23.42 -12.22
CA PHE A 190 27.80 -24.04 -11.22
C PHE A 190 27.29 -22.99 -10.25
N ASN A 191 26.00 -23.05 -9.93
CA ASN A 191 25.38 -22.20 -8.92
C ASN A 191 25.79 -22.65 -7.49
N PRO A 192 25.39 -21.94 -6.43
CA PRO A 192 25.78 -22.25 -5.04
C PRO A 192 25.35 -23.62 -4.53
N PHE A 193 24.41 -24.28 -5.21
CA PHE A 193 23.97 -25.64 -4.88
C PHE A 193 24.73 -26.74 -5.63
N GLY A 194 25.69 -26.35 -6.48
CA GLY A 194 26.46 -27.29 -7.30
C GLY A 194 25.72 -27.78 -8.55
N LEU A 195 24.62 -27.13 -8.93
CA LEU A 195 23.92 -27.40 -10.19
C LEU A 195 24.62 -26.65 -11.33
N LYS A 196 24.84 -27.36 -12.44
CA LYS A 196 25.51 -26.80 -13.63
C LYS A 196 24.51 -25.99 -14.44
N VAL A 197 24.72 -24.68 -14.50
CA VAL A 197 23.83 -23.73 -15.20
C VAL A 197 24.38 -23.30 -16.56
N TYR A 198 25.64 -23.60 -16.87
CA TYR A 198 26.25 -23.30 -18.15
C TYR A 198 27.40 -24.27 -18.48
N GLU A 199 27.57 -24.61 -19.75
CA GLU A 199 28.71 -25.36 -20.29
C GLU A 199 28.99 -24.94 -21.73
N ALA A 200 30.25 -24.59 -22.04
CA ALA A 200 30.69 -24.28 -23.40
C ALA A 200 32.20 -24.52 -23.59
N VAL A 201 32.63 -24.62 -24.85
CA VAL A 201 34.04 -24.83 -25.23
C VAL A 201 34.53 -23.62 -26.03
N SER A 202 35.67 -23.07 -25.61
CA SER A 202 36.41 -22.02 -26.32
C SER A 202 37.46 -22.70 -27.18
N TYR A 203 37.35 -22.58 -28.51
CA TYR A 203 38.15 -23.36 -29.47
C TYR A 203 39.43 -22.66 -29.95
N TYR A 204 39.60 -21.37 -29.66
CA TYR A 204 40.77 -20.60 -30.11
C TYR A 204 40.85 -19.24 -29.42
N SER A 205 42.02 -18.61 -29.51
CA SER A 205 42.33 -17.34 -28.84
C SER A 205 41.41 -16.24 -29.29
N GLY A 206 40.77 -15.56 -28.33
CA GLY A 206 39.80 -14.50 -28.59
C GLY A 206 38.37 -15.00 -28.85
N ASN A 207 38.11 -16.31 -28.74
CA ASN A 207 36.76 -16.85 -28.66
C ASN A 207 36.21 -16.65 -27.24
N VAL A 208 35.63 -15.47 -27.01
CA VAL A 208 35.03 -15.09 -25.73
C VAL A 208 33.64 -15.72 -25.58
N LEU A 209 33.54 -16.67 -24.67
CA LEU A 209 32.29 -17.23 -24.17
C LEU A 209 31.72 -16.27 -23.13
N SER A 210 30.40 -16.11 -23.11
CA SER A 210 29.71 -15.25 -22.15
C SER A 210 28.52 -15.98 -21.53
N TYR A 211 28.40 -15.87 -20.22
CA TYR A 211 27.24 -16.30 -19.45
C TYR A 211 26.76 -15.11 -18.62
N SER A 212 25.48 -14.79 -18.68
CA SER A 212 24.88 -13.80 -17.79
C SER A 212 23.61 -14.34 -17.16
N THR A 213 23.36 -13.95 -15.92
CA THR A 213 22.14 -14.32 -15.20
C THR A 213 21.62 -13.13 -14.37
N PRO A 214 20.35 -12.74 -14.51
CA PRO A 214 19.71 -11.78 -13.63
C PRO A 214 19.41 -12.41 -12.28
N TYR A 215 19.53 -11.62 -11.20
CA TYR A 215 19.29 -12.08 -9.82
C TYR A 215 20.01 -13.41 -9.51
N PRO A 216 21.35 -13.46 -9.63
CA PRO A 216 22.11 -14.66 -9.27
C PRO A 216 21.84 -15.03 -7.81
N MET A 217 21.64 -16.33 -7.54
CA MET A 217 21.54 -16.85 -6.17
C MET A 217 22.75 -16.37 -5.33
N PRO A 218 22.52 -15.80 -4.13
CA PRO A 218 23.59 -15.47 -3.21
C PRO A 218 24.32 -16.74 -2.79
N GLY A 219 25.64 -16.67 -2.68
CA GLY A 219 26.47 -17.81 -2.29
C GLY A 219 27.72 -17.99 -3.14
N THR A 220 28.32 -19.17 -3.05
CA THR A 220 29.59 -19.47 -3.74
C THR A 220 29.30 -20.17 -5.07
N TRP A 221 29.47 -19.45 -6.17
CA TRP A 221 29.42 -20.02 -7.51
C TRP A 221 30.78 -20.63 -7.87
N THR A 222 30.76 -21.74 -8.60
CA THR A 222 31.98 -22.44 -9.02
C THR A 222 32.09 -22.42 -10.53
N ILE A 223 33.26 -22.05 -11.06
CA ILE A 223 33.59 -22.16 -12.47
C ILE A 223 34.63 -23.27 -12.61
N GLU A 224 34.31 -24.36 -13.29
CA GLU A 224 35.26 -25.40 -13.65
C GLU A 224 35.83 -25.14 -15.04
N VAL A 225 37.15 -25.25 -15.15
CA VAL A 225 37.91 -25.14 -16.39
C VAL A 225 38.57 -26.48 -16.66
N TYR A 226 38.31 -27.07 -17.83
CA TYR A 226 38.83 -28.36 -18.23
C TYR A 226 39.57 -28.26 -19.57
N GLY A 227 40.83 -28.72 -19.59
CA GLY A 227 41.63 -28.77 -20.82
C GLY A 227 41.22 -29.95 -21.70
N GLU A 228 40.43 -29.72 -22.74
CA GLU A 228 39.84 -30.77 -23.57
C GLU A 228 40.81 -31.28 -24.64
N ASP A 229 41.35 -30.38 -25.46
CA ASP A 229 42.40 -30.66 -26.45
C ASP A 229 43.52 -29.62 -26.33
N VAL A 230 44.32 -29.79 -25.27
CA VAL A 230 45.43 -28.90 -24.91
C VAL A 230 46.76 -29.58 -25.24
N GLU A 231 47.64 -28.90 -25.96
CA GLU A 231 48.97 -29.43 -26.29
C GLU A 231 49.82 -29.63 -25.01
N SER A 232 50.85 -30.47 -25.08
CA SER A 232 51.59 -31.05 -23.94
C SER A 232 52.19 -30.08 -22.90
N SER A 233 52.10 -28.76 -23.13
CA SER A 233 52.49 -27.74 -22.17
C SER A 233 51.32 -27.12 -21.37
N GLY A 234 50.04 -27.38 -21.62
CA GLY A 234 48.96 -26.70 -20.88
C GLY A 234 48.66 -25.29 -21.39
N ASP A 235 47.42 -24.88 -21.31
CA ASP A 235 46.89 -23.68 -21.97
C ASP A 235 46.46 -22.59 -20.97
N ASN A 236 46.67 -21.33 -21.34
CA ASN A 236 46.28 -20.17 -20.56
C ASN A 236 44.84 -19.79 -20.87
N PHE A 237 44.11 -19.41 -19.82
CA PHE A 237 42.75 -18.90 -19.95
C PHE A 237 42.58 -17.62 -19.15
N GLU A 238 41.54 -16.89 -19.51
CA GLU A 238 41.06 -15.73 -18.77
C GLU A 238 39.58 -15.91 -18.45
N ILE A 239 39.24 -15.63 -17.19
CA ILE A 239 37.87 -15.50 -16.71
C ILE A 239 37.74 -14.10 -16.16
N ALA A 240 36.79 -13.32 -16.67
CA ALA A 240 36.40 -12.07 -16.03
C ALA A 240 34.93 -12.19 -15.61
N TRP A 241 34.60 -11.65 -14.44
CA TRP A 241 33.23 -11.55 -14.00
C TRP A 241 32.93 -10.16 -13.51
N ARG A 242 31.69 -9.76 -13.77
CA ARG A 242 31.11 -8.48 -13.47
C ARG A 242 29.89 -8.72 -12.58
N LYS A 243 29.88 -8.08 -11.42
CA LYS A 243 28.74 -8.09 -10.50
C LYS A 243 28.11 -6.72 -10.54
N LEU A 244 26.90 -6.66 -11.09
CA LEU A 244 26.10 -5.46 -11.02
C LEU A 244 25.45 -5.39 -9.64
N ASN A 245 25.97 -4.50 -8.81
CA ASN A 245 25.49 -4.34 -7.45
C ASN A 245 24.23 -3.47 -7.44
N GLY A 246 23.31 -3.86 -6.58
CA GLY A 246 22.13 -3.09 -6.31
C GLY A 246 20.99 -3.55 -7.18
N ILE A 247 19.92 -3.98 -6.51
CA ILE A 247 18.58 -3.46 -6.76
C ILE A 247 17.62 -3.82 -5.61
N ARG A 248 17.91 -4.86 -4.80
CA ARG A 248 17.21 -5.19 -3.53
C ARG A 248 17.93 -6.30 -2.77
N SER A 249 18.10 -6.18 -1.46
CA SER A 249 18.21 -7.34 -0.57
C SER A 249 16.80 -7.77 -0.18
N TYR A 250 16.44 -9.02 -0.46
CA TYR A 250 15.21 -9.60 0.06
C TYR A 250 15.54 -10.30 1.37
N PRO A 251 14.80 -10.08 2.46
CA PRO A 251 15.13 -10.69 3.74
C PRO A 251 15.23 -12.21 3.62
N SER A 252 16.28 -12.77 4.20
CA SER A 252 16.67 -14.19 4.09
C SER A 252 15.77 -15.18 4.86
N SER A 253 14.64 -14.73 5.41
CA SER A 253 13.76 -15.55 6.26
C SER A 253 12.30 -15.06 6.25
N THR A 254 11.43 -15.86 6.88
CA THR A 254 9.98 -15.62 7.05
C THR A 254 9.67 -14.14 7.26
N MET A 255 8.89 -13.57 6.36
CA MET A 255 8.63 -12.13 6.35
C MET A 255 7.16 -11.84 6.64
N VAL A 256 6.88 -10.97 7.61
CA VAL A 256 5.58 -10.30 7.67
C VAL A 256 5.57 -9.21 6.59
N VAL A 257 4.74 -9.43 5.57
CA VAL A 257 4.29 -8.52 4.53
C VAL A 257 3.21 -7.65 5.17
N ASN A 258 3.60 -6.48 5.66
CA ASN A 258 2.67 -5.52 6.23
C ASN A 258 2.17 -4.54 5.17
N LEU A 259 1.27 -3.65 5.54
CA LEU A 259 0.59 -2.68 4.66
C LEU A 259 1.54 -1.64 4.01
N GLN A 260 2.85 -1.71 4.28
CA GLN A 260 3.89 -0.91 3.65
C GLN A 260 4.77 -1.70 2.67
N GLN A 261 4.65 -3.03 2.66
CA GLN A 261 5.42 -3.91 1.80
C GLN A 261 4.48 -4.62 0.84
N GLU A 262 4.20 -3.96 -0.27
CA GLU A 262 3.42 -4.54 -1.35
C GLU A 262 4.23 -5.48 -2.23
N LEU A 263 5.53 -5.65 -1.93
CA LEU A 263 6.42 -6.58 -2.59
C LEU A 263 7.05 -7.51 -1.57
N PHE A 264 7.01 -8.80 -1.89
CA PHE A 264 7.81 -9.84 -1.28
C PHE A 264 8.63 -10.52 -2.36
N GLY A 265 9.66 -11.26 -1.99
CA GLY A 265 10.53 -11.91 -2.94
C GLY A 265 11.67 -12.62 -2.25
N GLY A 266 12.53 -13.22 -3.04
CA GLY A 266 13.70 -13.94 -2.55
C GLY A 266 14.04 -15.11 -3.44
N TYR A 267 14.70 -16.10 -2.85
CA TYR A 267 15.21 -17.29 -3.52
C TYR A 267 14.70 -18.54 -2.82
N VAL A 268 14.33 -19.57 -3.56
CA VAL A 268 14.04 -20.92 -3.03
C VAL A 268 14.90 -21.94 -3.76
N ALA A 269 15.50 -22.88 -3.02
CA ALA A 269 16.12 -24.07 -3.60
C ALA A 269 15.07 -25.14 -3.92
N GLY A 270 15.44 -26.12 -4.77
CA GLY A 270 14.64 -27.32 -4.97
C GLY A 270 14.40 -28.06 -3.66
N GLY A 271 13.12 -28.26 -3.29
CA GLY A 271 12.71 -28.85 -2.02
C GLY A 271 12.65 -27.88 -0.83
N GLU A 272 12.95 -26.59 -1.01
CA GLU A 272 12.83 -25.56 0.03
C GLU A 272 11.46 -24.87 -0.03
N SER A 273 10.87 -24.62 1.14
CA SER A 273 9.69 -23.74 1.30
C SER A 273 10.07 -22.44 2.01
N ARG A 274 9.46 -21.34 1.59
CA ARG A 274 9.44 -20.06 2.30
C ARG A 274 8.01 -19.62 2.55
N SER A 275 7.81 -18.92 3.67
CA SER A 275 6.49 -18.42 4.05
C SER A 275 6.51 -16.92 4.31
N TYR A 276 5.44 -16.26 3.88
CA TYR A 276 5.23 -14.83 3.98
C TYR A 276 3.87 -14.57 4.62
N ASN A 277 3.78 -13.68 5.59
CA ASN A 277 2.55 -13.39 6.31
C ASN A 277 1.98 -12.04 5.89
N VAL A 278 0.74 -12.01 5.40
CA VAL A 278 0.05 -10.83 4.91
C VAL A 278 -1.02 -10.43 5.91
N VAL A 279 -0.91 -9.24 6.52
CA VAL A 279 -1.92 -8.75 7.47
C VAL A 279 -3.02 -8.00 6.74
N VAL A 280 -4.22 -8.58 6.70
CA VAL A 280 -5.39 -8.01 6.05
C VAL A 280 -6.22 -7.20 7.06
N PRO A 281 -6.48 -5.90 6.81
CA PRO A 281 -7.23 -5.06 7.74
C PRO A 281 -8.73 -5.36 7.72
N GLY A 282 -9.41 -5.02 8.82
CA GLY A 282 -10.85 -5.18 9.03
C GLY A 282 -11.77 -4.57 7.98
N ASN A 283 -11.25 -3.65 7.17
CA ASN A 283 -11.99 -2.90 6.16
C ASN A 283 -11.40 -3.10 4.75
N ALA A 284 -10.75 -4.23 4.47
CA ALA A 284 -10.35 -4.56 3.11
C ALA A 284 -11.58 -4.99 2.27
N ALA A 285 -11.83 -4.31 1.14
CA ALA A 285 -12.82 -4.70 0.13
C ALA A 285 -12.28 -5.69 -0.90
N SER A 286 -10.96 -5.78 -1.07
CA SER A 286 -10.35 -6.84 -1.86
C SER A 286 -8.93 -7.13 -1.38
N LEU A 287 -8.48 -8.37 -1.57
CA LEU A 287 -7.10 -8.81 -1.51
C LEU A 287 -6.75 -9.36 -2.89
N ARG A 288 -5.63 -8.92 -3.46
CA ARG A 288 -5.00 -9.59 -4.59
C ARG A 288 -3.55 -9.90 -4.27
N ILE A 289 -3.11 -11.07 -4.66
CA ILE A 289 -1.73 -11.49 -4.52
C ILE A 289 -1.25 -11.91 -5.89
N PHE A 290 -0.11 -11.39 -6.29
CA PHE A 290 0.55 -11.75 -7.53
C PHE A 290 1.87 -12.44 -7.18
N PHE A 291 2.35 -13.28 -8.09
CA PHE A 291 3.61 -13.99 -7.96
C PHE A 291 4.24 -14.22 -9.33
N GLU A 292 5.56 -14.09 -9.44
CA GLU A 292 6.32 -14.34 -10.66
C GLU A 292 7.67 -14.99 -10.34
N SER A 293 8.01 -16.01 -11.11
CA SER A 293 9.38 -16.52 -11.19
C SER A 293 10.21 -15.65 -12.14
N SER A 294 11.38 -15.20 -11.70
CA SER A 294 12.31 -14.42 -12.53
C SER A 294 13.24 -15.29 -13.36
N SER A 295 13.07 -16.61 -13.30
CA SER A 295 13.88 -17.62 -13.97
C SER A 295 12.98 -18.73 -14.53
N ASP A 296 13.54 -19.56 -15.40
CA ASP A 296 12.85 -20.72 -15.95
C ASP A 296 12.83 -21.90 -14.96
N ASP A 297 12.51 -21.60 -13.70
CA ASP A 297 12.42 -22.54 -12.59
C ASP A 297 10.94 -22.82 -12.24
N ASP A 298 10.64 -24.06 -11.87
CA ASP A 298 9.32 -24.46 -11.38
C ASP A 298 9.15 -24.06 -9.92
N ILE A 299 8.47 -22.95 -9.69
CA ILE A 299 8.20 -22.43 -8.35
C ILE A 299 6.70 -22.49 -8.05
N ARG A 300 6.36 -23.23 -7.00
CA ARG A 300 4.99 -23.39 -6.51
C ARG A 300 4.62 -22.30 -5.52
N PHE A 301 3.45 -21.73 -5.70
CA PHE A 301 2.91 -20.63 -4.89
C PHE A 301 1.55 -21.04 -4.32
N LYS A 302 1.39 -20.91 -2.99
CA LYS A 302 0.16 -21.24 -2.26
C LYS A 302 -0.28 -20.07 -1.38
N VAL A 303 -1.59 -19.93 -1.18
CA VAL A 303 -2.18 -18.92 -0.29
C VAL A 303 -3.08 -19.61 0.72
N PHE A 304 -2.97 -19.19 1.97
CA PHE A 304 -3.74 -19.64 3.11
C PHE A 304 -4.43 -18.45 3.77
N ASN A 305 -5.69 -18.64 4.17
CA ASN A 305 -6.45 -17.63 4.91
C ASN A 305 -6.03 -17.56 6.39
N PRO A 306 -6.57 -16.64 7.21
CA PRO A 306 -6.19 -16.46 8.61
C PRO A 306 -6.40 -17.66 9.54
N PHE A 307 -7.19 -18.64 9.09
CA PHE A 307 -7.43 -19.88 9.82
C PHE A 307 -6.49 -21.02 9.40
N GLY A 308 -5.57 -20.75 8.47
CA GLY A 308 -4.63 -21.74 7.93
C GLY A 308 -5.24 -22.66 6.87
N LEU A 309 -6.42 -22.37 6.35
CA LEU A 309 -7.00 -23.11 5.23
C LEU A 309 -6.38 -22.64 3.91
N LYS A 310 -5.96 -23.58 3.07
CA LYS A 310 -5.40 -23.29 1.75
C LYS A 310 -6.51 -22.90 0.79
N VAL A 311 -6.45 -21.69 0.25
CA VAL A 311 -7.46 -21.13 -0.66
C VAL A 311 -6.96 -20.96 -2.10
N TYR A 312 -5.66 -21.10 -2.33
CA TYR A 312 -5.07 -21.05 -3.66
C TYR A 312 -3.77 -21.85 -3.75
N GLU A 313 -3.51 -22.42 -4.93
CA GLU A 313 -2.26 -23.09 -5.28
C GLU A 313 -2.04 -23.06 -6.80
N ALA A 314 -0.83 -22.68 -7.22
CA ALA A 314 -0.40 -22.71 -8.62
C ALA A 314 1.13 -22.88 -8.73
N VAL A 315 1.62 -23.23 -9.93
CA VAL A 315 3.05 -23.40 -10.23
C VAL A 315 3.43 -22.49 -11.40
N SER A 316 4.53 -21.76 -11.26
CA SER A 316 5.14 -20.94 -12.32
C SER A 316 6.23 -21.78 -12.97
N TYR A 317 6.12 -22.04 -14.28
CA TYR A 317 6.98 -22.96 -15.03
C TYR A 317 8.06 -22.29 -15.88
N TYR A 318 8.05 -20.96 -16.01
CA TYR A 318 9.00 -20.21 -16.84
C TYR A 318 9.04 -18.74 -16.44
N SER A 319 10.12 -18.06 -16.80
CA SER A 319 10.32 -16.64 -16.52
C SER A 319 9.23 -15.77 -17.14
N GLY A 320 8.71 -14.78 -16.39
CA GLY A 320 7.62 -13.92 -16.87
C GLY A 320 6.21 -14.46 -16.68
N ASN A 321 6.05 -15.70 -16.16
CA ASN A 321 4.75 -16.28 -15.84
C ASN A 321 4.23 -15.73 -14.50
N VAL A 322 3.32 -14.76 -14.59
CA VAL A 322 2.65 -14.14 -13.44
C VAL A 322 1.42 -14.96 -13.02
N LEU A 323 1.50 -15.54 -11.83
CA LEU A 323 0.39 -16.15 -11.12
C LEU A 323 -0.35 -15.09 -10.32
N SER A 324 -1.66 -15.25 -10.15
CA SER A 324 -2.45 -14.34 -9.32
C SER A 324 -3.59 -15.04 -8.59
N TYR A 325 -3.84 -14.56 -7.37
CA TYR A 325 -4.99 -14.88 -6.55
C TYR A 325 -5.72 -13.58 -6.21
N SER A 326 -7.05 -13.59 -6.29
CA SER A 326 -7.87 -12.46 -5.86
C SER A 326 -9.06 -12.95 -5.05
N THR A 327 -9.41 -12.22 -4.01
CA THR A 327 -10.67 -12.39 -3.30
C THR A 327 -11.27 -11.03 -2.97
N PRO A 328 -12.56 -10.80 -3.26
CA PRO A 328 -13.29 -9.68 -2.69
C PRO A 328 -13.50 -9.93 -1.19
N TYR A 329 -13.61 -8.85 -0.42
CA TYR A 329 -13.84 -8.82 1.03
C TYR A 329 -13.06 -9.91 1.78
N PRO A 330 -11.71 -9.89 1.72
CA PRO A 330 -10.90 -10.88 2.40
C PRO A 330 -11.16 -10.86 3.91
N MET A 331 -11.11 -12.04 4.54
CA MET A 331 -11.15 -12.15 6.01
C MET A 331 -10.04 -11.27 6.62
N PRO A 332 -10.37 -10.42 7.61
CA PRO A 332 -9.37 -9.72 8.39
C PRO A 332 -8.47 -10.69 9.14
N GLY A 333 -7.20 -10.33 9.30
CA GLY A 333 -6.21 -11.15 10.01
C GLY A 333 -5.02 -11.54 9.14
N THR A 334 -4.20 -12.47 9.64
CA THR A 334 -2.93 -12.83 9.02
C THR A 334 -3.10 -13.96 8.02
N TRP A 335 -3.09 -13.64 6.74
CA TRP A 335 -2.99 -14.60 5.65
C TRP A 335 -1.55 -15.09 5.51
N THR A 336 -1.36 -16.32 5.03
CA THR A 336 -0.01 -16.87 4.78
C THR A 336 0.14 -17.21 3.31
N ILE A 337 1.26 -16.82 2.73
CA ILE A 337 1.72 -17.21 1.41
C ILE A 337 2.86 -18.20 1.60
N GLU A 338 2.84 -19.31 0.88
CA GLU A 338 3.96 -20.26 0.83
C GLU A 338 4.52 -20.31 -0.60
N VAL A 339 5.84 -20.22 -0.72
CA VAL A 339 6.59 -20.36 -1.97
C VAL A 339 7.51 -21.56 -1.83
N TYR A 340 7.40 -22.53 -2.73
CA TYR A 340 8.13 -23.79 -2.69
C TYR A 340 8.87 -24.02 -4.01
N GLY A 341 10.18 -24.29 -3.95
CA GLY A 341 10.97 -24.65 -5.13
C GLY A 341 10.70 -26.10 -5.51
N GLU A 342 9.96 -26.33 -6.60
CA GLU A 342 9.57 -27.67 -7.04
C GLU A 342 10.63 -28.30 -7.94
N ASP A 343 11.07 -27.58 -8.96
CA ASP A 343 12.20 -27.93 -9.83
C ASP A 343 13.02 -26.68 -10.14
N VAL A 344 14.06 -26.43 -9.33
CA VAL A 344 14.87 -25.22 -9.41
C VAL A 344 16.24 -25.57 -10.00
N GLU A 345 16.46 -25.21 -11.26
CA GLU A 345 17.68 -25.50 -12.02
C GLU A 345 18.58 -24.25 -12.18
N SER A 346 18.01 -23.05 -12.10
CA SER A 346 18.66 -21.78 -12.38
C SER A 346 18.90 -20.97 -11.10
N SER A 347 17.99 -20.05 -10.74
CA SER A 347 18.19 -19.08 -9.66
C SER A 347 17.16 -19.19 -8.54
N GLY A 348 16.01 -19.84 -8.76
CA GLY A 348 14.93 -19.94 -7.79
C GLY A 348 14.40 -18.58 -7.34
N HIS A 349 14.73 -17.51 -8.08
CA HIS A 349 14.37 -16.16 -7.71
C HIS A 349 12.92 -15.89 -8.07
N PHE A 350 12.18 -15.32 -7.12
CA PHE A 350 10.82 -14.91 -7.35
C PHE A 350 10.56 -13.52 -6.77
N THR A 351 9.56 -12.89 -7.36
CA THR A 351 8.98 -11.65 -6.86
C THR A 351 7.48 -11.87 -6.72
N GLY A 352 6.92 -11.38 -5.64
CA GLY A 352 5.49 -11.41 -5.41
C GLY A 352 5.02 -10.06 -4.87
N TRP A 353 3.71 -9.82 -4.98
CA TRP A 353 3.12 -8.55 -4.66
C TRP A 353 1.76 -8.74 -4.03
N VAL A 354 1.38 -7.84 -3.13
CA VAL A 354 0.10 -7.89 -2.43
C VAL A 354 -0.61 -6.55 -2.58
N TYR A 355 -1.90 -6.60 -2.90
CA TYR A 355 -2.76 -5.46 -3.12
C TYR A 355 -4.01 -5.55 -2.26
N PHE A 356 -4.43 -4.40 -1.76
CA PHE A 356 -5.71 -4.24 -1.07
C PHE A 356 -6.50 -3.09 -1.68
N SER A 357 -7.82 -3.22 -1.72
CA SER A 357 -8.71 -2.06 -1.79
C SER A 357 -9.47 -1.93 -0.47
N ARG A 358 -9.84 -0.70 -0.08
CA ARG A 358 -10.64 -0.46 1.13
C ARG A 358 -12.13 -0.62 0.83
N GLY A 359 -12.90 -1.11 1.79
CA GLY A 359 -14.36 -1.02 1.84
C GLY A 359 -14.76 -0.04 2.94
N LEU A 360 -15.87 0.66 2.76
CA LEU A 360 -16.36 1.65 3.74
C LEU A 360 -17.20 1.07 4.88
N ALA A 361 -17.58 -0.22 4.83
CA ALA A 361 -18.38 -0.82 5.89
C ALA A 361 -17.49 -1.47 6.96
N PRO A 362 -17.54 -1.02 8.24
CA PRO A 362 -16.93 -1.77 9.33
C PRO A 362 -17.68 -3.09 9.52
N SER A 363 -16.94 -4.19 9.66
CA SER A 363 -17.51 -5.45 10.14
C SER A 363 -18.20 -5.20 11.49
N ILE A 364 -19.52 -5.37 11.57
CA ILE A 364 -20.25 -5.17 12.83
C ILE A 364 -19.86 -6.30 13.79
N SER A 365 -19.46 -5.94 15.00
CA SER A 365 -18.97 -6.91 15.99
C SER A 365 -20.06 -7.91 16.38
N ASN A 366 -19.64 -9.15 16.59
CA ASN A 366 -20.50 -10.24 17.05
C ASN A 366 -21.18 -9.87 18.39
N GLY A 367 -22.48 -10.14 18.49
CA GLY A 367 -23.31 -9.84 19.66
C GLY A 367 -23.91 -8.44 19.69
N SER A 368 -23.72 -7.63 18.63
CA SER A 368 -24.25 -6.27 18.56
C SER A 368 -25.76 -6.20 18.33
N THR A 369 -26.37 -5.11 18.81
CA THR A 369 -27.74 -4.72 18.45
C THR A 369 -27.69 -3.82 17.22
N LEU A 370 -28.38 -4.20 16.15
CA LEU A 370 -28.51 -3.47 14.89
C LEU A 370 -29.64 -2.44 14.98
N GLU A 371 -29.42 -1.25 14.43
CA GLU A 371 -30.46 -0.25 14.22
C GLU A 371 -30.96 -0.32 12.76
N TYR A 372 -31.84 -1.29 12.45
CA TYR A 372 -32.46 -1.48 11.12
C TYR A 372 -31.51 -1.25 9.94
N ASP A 373 -30.36 -1.92 9.98
CA ASP A 373 -29.21 -1.55 9.15
C ASP A 373 -28.62 -2.71 8.35
N TRP A 374 -27.87 -2.33 7.32
CA TRP A 374 -27.01 -3.22 6.55
C TRP A 374 -25.88 -3.77 7.41
N LEU A 375 -25.59 -5.06 7.29
CA LEU A 375 -24.46 -5.67 7.98
C LEU A 375 -23.54 -6.40 7.00
N TYR A 376 -22.25 -6.18 7.22
CA TYR A 376 -21.16 -6.89 6.56
C TYR A 376 -20.42 -7.68 7.63
N GLY A 377 -20.09 -8.93 7.31
CA GLY A 377 -19.39 -9.79 8.25
C GLY A 377 -18.63 -10.91 7.56
N HIS A 378 -17.88 -11.64 8.40
CA HIS A 378 -17.17 -12.86 8.01
C HIS A 378 -17.53 -13.96 8.99
N VAL A 379 -17.66 -15.18 8.49
CA VAL A 379 -17.78 -16.41 9.30
C VAL A 379 -16.69 -17.38 8.88
N ALA A 380 -16.03 -18.00 9.85
CA ALA A 380 -15.20 -19.17 9.57
C ALA A 380 -16.07 -20.43 9.45
N GLU A 381 -15.46 -21.49 8.91
CA GLU A 381 -16.06 -22.82 8.92
C GLU A 381 -16.43 -23.25 10.35
N GLY A 382 -17.71 -23.55 10.58
CA GLY A 382 -18.23 -23.95 11.89
C GLY A 382 -18.48 -22.81 12.89
N GLU A 383 -18.17 -21.56 12.55
CA GLU A 383 -18.37 -20.41 13.44
C GLU A 383 -19.72 -19.72 13.24
N SER A 384 -20.10 -18.83 14.16
CA SER A 384 -21.34 -18.07 14.09
C SER A 384 -21.18 -16.62 14.50
N MET A 385 -21.72 -15.74 13.67
CA MET A 385 -21.99 -14.34 14.01
C MET A 385 -23.44 -14.20 14.47
N ILE A 386 -23.66 -13.51 15.58
CA ILE A 386 -24.96 -13.33 16.22
C ILE A 386 -25.24 -11.83 16.30
N TYR A 387 -26.42 -11.42 15.89
CA TYR A 387 -26.88 -10.04 15.94
C TYR A 387 -28.29 -9.97 16.52
N TYR A 388 -28.63 -8.82 17.11
CA TYR A 388 -29.94 -8.56 17.68
C TYR A 388 -30.58 -7.34 17.03
N PHE A 389 -31.90 -7.29 16.90
CA PHE A 389 -32.59 -6.08 16.44
C PHE A 389 -33.99 -5.99 17.05
N GLN A 390 -34.54 -4.79 17.13
CA GLN A 390 -35.89 -4.57 17.66
C GLN A 390 -36.92 -4.64 16.54
N VAL A 391 -38.10 -5.18 16.85
CA VAL A 391 -39.29 -5.10 15.99
C VAL A 391 -40.40 -4.40 16.76
N ALA A 392 -40.96 -3.35 16.17
CA ALA A 392 -42.01 -2.55 16.78
C ALA A 392 -43.39 -3.22 16.70
N SER A 393 -44.30 -2.85 17.61
CA SER A 393 -45.64 -3.45 17.71
C SER A 393 -46.58 -3.19 16.52
N ASP A 394 -46.25 -2.22 15.67
CA ASP A 394 -46.98 -1.85 14.47
C ASP A 394 -46.36 -2.43 13.18
N SER A 395 -45.29 -3.22 13.29
CA SER A 395 -44.64 -3.84 12.14
C SER A 395 -45.51 -4.95 11.53
N ASN A 396 -45.85 -4.81 10.25
CA ASN A 396 -46.64 -5.79 9.51
C ASN A 396 -45.78 -6.85 8.79
N ILE A 397 -44.47 -6.61 8.67
CA ILE A 397 -43.51 -7.48 7.99
C ILE A 397 -42.12 -7.36 8.63
N LEU A 398 -41.42 -8.48 8.68
CA LEU A 398 -39.97 -8.58 8.89
C LEU A 398 -39.37 -9.41 7.76
N GLU A 399 -38.31 -8.92 7.14
CA GLU A 399 -37.56 -9.63 6.10
C GLU A 399 -36.06 -9.55 6.41
N VAL A 400 -35.38 -10.69 6.30
CA VAL A 400 -33.93 -10.77 6.46
C VAL A 400 -33.33 -11.47 5.25
N SER A 401 -32.50 -10.76 4.50
CA SER A 401 -31.81 -11.28 3.31
C SER A 401 -30.32 -11.44 3.60
N LEU A 402 -29.71 -12.50 3.07
CA LEU A 402 -28.30 -12.85 3.24
C LEU A 402 -27.71 -13.21 1.88
N GLU A 403 -26.56 -12.66 1.52
CA GLU A 403 -25.78 -13.03 0.33
C GLU A 403 -24.37 -13.44 0.76
N SER A 404 -23.88 -14.59 0.28
CA SER A 404 -22.46 -14.93 0.31
C SER A 404 -21.70 -14.10 -0.74
N MET A 405 -20.63 -13.43 -0.32
CA MET A 405 -19.81 -12.56 -1.18
C MET A 405 -18.65 -13.32 -1.83
N SER A 406 -18.56 -14.61 -1.55
CA SER A 406 -17.54 -15.55 -1.97
C SER A 406 -18.18 -16.87 -2.38
N ASN A 407 -17.41 -17.79 -2.95
CA ASN A 407 -17.91 -19.13 -3.30
C ASN A 407 -17.98 -20.03 -2.05
N ASP A 408 -18.63 -19.54 -0.99
CA ASP A 408 -18.73 -20.19 0.32
C ASP A 408 -20.19 -20.40 0.70
N ASP A 409 -20.47 -21.50 1.42
CA ASP A 409 -21.79 -21.76 1.97
C ASP A 409 -22.00 -21.02 3.31
N VAL A 410 -22.90 -20.05 3.32
CA VAL A 410 -23.25 -19.26 4.51
C VAL A 410 -24.74 -19.42 4.84
N THR A 411 -25.05 -19.82 6.07
CA THR A 411 -26.41 -20.08 6.53
C THR A 411 -26.94 -18.99 7.46
N LEU A 412 -28.11 -18.46 7.11
CA LEU A 412 -28.96 -17.59 7.91
C LEU A 412 -29.87 -18.42 8.84
N TYR A 413 -29.94 -18.04 10.11
CA TYR A 413 -30.94 -18.51 11.09
C TYR A 413 -31.59 -17.32 11.79
N LEU A 414 -32.91 -17.27 11.82
CA LEU A 414 -33.69 -16.19 12.45
C LEU A 414 -34.52 -16.73 13.60
N TYR A 415 -34.41 -16.11 14.78
CA TYR A 415 -35.10 -16.51 15.99
C TYR A 415 -36.00 -15.40 16.53
N GLU A 416 -37.21 -15.76 16.94
CA GLU A 416 -38.18 -14.85 17.57
C GLU A 416 -37.72 -14.43 18.99
N PRO A 417 -38.36 -13.41 19.62
CA PRO A 417 -37.98 -12.94 20.95
C PRO A 417 -38.08 -14.01 22.06
N GLY A 418 -38.93 -15.03 21.87
CA GLY A 418 -39.03 -16.21 22.75
C GLY A 418 -37.91 -17.24 22.58
N GLY A 419 -37.04 -17.08 21.58
CA GLY A 419 -35.89 -17.94 21.30
C GLY A 419 -36.18 -19.15 20.40
N SER A 420 -37.42 -19.31 19.92
CA SER A 420 -37.71 -20.34 18.92
C SER A 420 -37.19 -19.93 17.53
N LEU A 421 -36.85 -20.93 16.71
CA LEU A 421 -36.37 -20.70 15.35
C LEU A 421 -37.56 -20.44 14.44
N GLU A 422 -37.60 -19.27 13.82
CA GLU A 422 -38.64 -18.88 12.87
C GLU A 422 -38.32 -19.37 11.45
N GLY A 423 -37.06 -19.25 11.03
CA GLY A 423 -36.65 -19.67 9.70
C GLY A 423 -35.14 -19.75 9.52
N SER A 424 -34.72 -20.45 8.46
CA SER A 424 -33.32 -20.55 8.07
C SER A 424 -33.17 -20.73 6.56
N ALA A 425 -32.11 -20.19 5.98
CA ALA A 425 -31.79 -20.35 4.56
C ALA A 425 -30.27 -20.37 4.34
N THR A 426 -29.77 -21.05 3.31
CA THR A 426 -28.31 -21.13 3.03
C THR A 426 -28.03 -20.57 1.64
N SER A 427 -27.15 -19.58 1.58
CA SER A 427 -26.52 -19.10 0.36
C SER A 427 -25.34 -20.02 0.04
N TYR A 428 -25.29 -20.60 -1.16
CA TYR A 428 -24.32 -21.65 -1.55
C TYR A 428 -23.14 -21.14 -2.38
N TYR A 429 -23.20 -19.92 -2.92
CA TYR A 429 -22.13 -19.36 -3.74
C TYR A 429 -22.29 -17.84 -3.89
N LYS A 430 -21.28 -17.21 -4.49
CA LYS A 430 -21.27 -15.77 -4.72
C LYS A 430 -22.50 -15.36 -5.53
N ARG A 431 -23.24 -14.34 -5.08
CA ARG A 431 -24.51 -13.85 -5.67
C ARG A 431 -25.74 -14.72 -5.43
N ASP A 432 -25.67 -15.77 -4.61
CA ASP A 432 -26.86 -16.51 -4.18
C ASP A 432 -27.50 -15.79 -2.98
N THR A 433 -28.54 -14.98 -3.22
CA THR A 433 -29.24 -14.29 -2.13
C THR A 433 -30.36 -15.15 -1.57
N VAL A 434 -30.39 -15.29 -0.25
CA VAL A 434 -31.44 -16.03 0.45
C VAL A 434 -32.19 -15.15 1.43
N THR A 435 -33.50 -15.35 1.53
CA THR A 435 -34.38 -14.50 2.33
C THR A 435 -35.25 -15.32 3.28
N VAL A 436 -35.36 -14.86 4.54
CA VAL A 436 -36.36 -15.32 5.50
C VAL A 436 -37.35 -14.20 5.75
N ARG A 437 -38.64 -14.46 5.50
CA ARG A 437 -39.72 -13.47 5.60
C ARG A 437 -40.78 -13.90 6.60
N VAL A 438 -41.16 -12.98 7.48
CA VAL A 438 -42.14 -13.17 8.55
C VAL A 438 -43.27 -12.16 8.39
N SER A 439 -44.51 -12.65 8.28
CA SER A 439 -45.69 -11.79 8.21
C SER A 439 -46.23 -11.55 9.62
N ASN A 440 -46.52 -10.29 9.97
CA ASN A 440 -46.97 -9.87 11.31
C ASN A 440 -46.01 -10.35 12.43
N PRO A 441 -44.72 -9.96 12.39
CA PRO A 441 -43.74 -10.42 13.36
C PRO A 441 -44.09 -10.01 14.80
N GLN A 442 -43.77 -10.85 15.78
CA GLN A 442 -43.94 -10.51 17.19
C GLN A 442 -43.07 -9.30 17.57
N PRO A 443 -43.61 -8.33 18.33
CA PRO A 443 -42.80 -7.22 18.84
C PRO A 443 -41.77 -7.71 19.85
N GLY A 444 -40.60 -7.09 19.85
CA GLY A 444 -39.51 -7.39 20.79
C GLY A 444 -38.17 -7.57 20.10
N THR A 445 -37.22 -8.14 20.83
CA THR A 445 -35.84 -8.33 20.37
C THR A 445 -35.70 -9.65 19.62
N TRP A 446 -35.45 -9.58 18.32
CA TRP A 446 -35.17 -10.74 17.47
C TRP A 446 -33.67 -11.04 17.46
N LYS A 447 -33.31 -12.30 17.21
CA LYS A 447 -31.92 -12.75 17.10
C LYS A 447 -31.65 -13.32 15.71
N LEU A 448 -30.66 -12.76 15.04
CA LEU A 448 -30.09 -13.22 13.79
C LEU A 448 -28.81 -14.01 14.07
N ARG A 449 -28.64 -15.18 13.47
CA ARG A 449 -27.39 -15.94 13.48
C ARG A 449 -26.97 -16.25 12.04
N VAL A 450 -25.76 -15.87 11.68
CA VAL A 450 -25.10 -16.23 10.42
C VAL A 450 -24.03 -17.28 10.73
N TYR A 451 -24.02 -18.40 10.01
CA TYR A 451 -23.19 -19.58 10.27
C TYR A 451 -22.39 -19.97 9.02
N GLY A 452 -21.08 -20.19 9.17
CA GLY A 452 -20.23 -20.72 8.09
C GLY A 452 -20.37 -22.24 8.00
N LYS A 453 -20.97 -22.75 6.91
CA LYS A 453 -21.31 -24.17 6.77
C LYS A 453 -20.30 -24.97 5.94
N ASN A 454 -19.79 -24.38 4.85
CA ASN A 454 -18.70 -24.88 4.03
C ASN A 454 -17.92 -23.66 3.51
N VAL A 455 -17.02 -23.13 4.33
CA VAL A 455 -16.23 -21.93 4.03
C VAL A 455 -14.84 -22.33 3.55
N GLU A 456 -14.61 -22.20 2.24
CA GLU A 456 -13.35 -22.55 1.55
C GLU A 456 -12.56 -21.32 1.08
N SER A 457 -13.19 -20.14 1.02
CA SER A 457 -12.62 -18.88 0.53
C SER A 457 -12.53 -17.84 1.66
N SER A 458 -13.49 -16.90 1.75
CA SER A 458 -13.44 -15.76 2.67
C SER A 458 -14.58 -15.71 3.68
N GLY A 459 -15.60 -16.56 3.54
CA GLY A 459 -16.76 -16.61 4.42
C GLY A 459 -17.45 -15.24 4.57
N ALA A 460 -17.23 -14.34 3.61
CA ALA A 460 -17.72 -12.99 3.66
C ALA A 460 -19.19 -12.99 3.25
N PHE A 461 -20.00 -12.22 3.96
CA PHE A 461 -21.42 -12.13 3.69
C PHE A 461 -21.93 -10.70 3.86
N THR A 462 -23.01 -10.41 3.16
CA THR A 462 -23.86 -9.25 3.42
C THR A 462 -25.20 -9.71 3.92
N CYS A 463 -25.79 -8.96 4.84
CA CYS A 463 -27.14 -9.21 5.28
C CYS A 463 -27.90 -7.90 5.48
N GLN A 464 -29.18 -7.93 5.14
CA GLN A 464 -30.10 -6.81 5.22
C GLN A 464 -31.27 -7.20 6.10
N VAL A 465 -31.65 -6.30 7.02
CA VAL A 465 -32.84 -6.44 7.86
C VAL A 465 -33.84 -5.34 7.51
N THR A 466 -35.06 -5.73 7.14
CA THR A 466 -36.14 -4.81 6.74
C THR A 466 -37.36 -5.01 7.62
N VAL A 467 -37.89 -3.92 8.21
CA VAL A 467 -39.02 -3.95 9.13
C VAL A 467 -40.06 -2.89 8.74
N GLY A 468 -41.34 -3.26 8.72
CA GLY A 468 -42.45 -2.33 8.52
C GLY A 468 -42.53 -1.67 7.14
N GLY A 469 -41.72 -2.09 6.17
CA GLY A 469 -41.72 -1.54 4.81
C GLY A 469 -40.82 -0.33 4.55
N SER A 470 -40.16 0.19 5.58
CA SER A 470 -39.13 1.20 5.43
C SER A 470 -37.83 0.55 4.96
N LEU A 471 -37.18 1.17 3.97
CA LEU A 471 -35.84 0.81 3.54
C LEU A 471 -34.83 1.11 4.66
N PRO A 472 -33.85 0.23 4.92
CA PRO A 472 -32.78 0.50 5.86
C PRO A 472 -31.90 1.67 5.40
N HIS A 473 -31.39 2.46 6.33
CA HIS A 473 -30.52 3.60 6.05
C HIS A 473 -29.05 3.23 6.19
N ALA A 474 -28.43 2.68 5.13
CA ALA A 474 -26.98 2.46 5.13
C ALA A 474 -26.19 3.78 5.19
N PRO A 475 -24.94 3.79 5.71
CA PRO A 475 -23.97 4.84 5.40
C PRO A 475 -23.65 4.80 3.91
N SER A 476 -24.16 5.79 3.16
CA SER A 476 -23.94 5.92 1.72
C SER A 476 -23.69 7.37 1.35
N ASP A 477 -22.81 7.60 0.38
CA ASP A 477 -22.51 8.95 -0.10
C ASP A 477 -23.65 9.51 -0.95
N LEU A 478 -24.38 8.62 -1.65
CA LEU A 478 -25.57 8.97 -2.43
C LEU A 478 -26.61 7.85 -2.33
N ILE A 479 -27.87 8.24 -2.08
CA ILE A 479 -29.05 7.36 -2.12
C ILE A 479 -29.96 7.83 -3.25
N ILE A 480 -30.37 6.90 -4.10
CA ILE A 480 -31.35 7.11 -5.16
C ILE A 480 -32.57 6.26 -4.83
N GLU A 481 -33.68 6.88 -4.42
CA GLU A 481 -34.95 6.20 -4.22
C GLU A 481 -35.91 6.57 -5.35
N ASP A 482 -36.56 5.57 -5.95
CA ASP A 482 -37.50 5.80 -7.05
C ASP A 482 -38.46 4.62 -7.23
N THR A 483 -39.46 4.79 -8.09
CA THR A 483 -40.41 3.76 -8.49
C THR A 483 -40.42 3.61 -10.01
N VAL A 484 -40.21 2.38 -10.50
CA VAL A 484 -40.22 2.05 -11.92
C VAL A 484 -41.52 1.34 -12.30
N ALA A 485 -42.22 1.88 -13.31
CA ALA A 485 -43.49 1.33 -13.78
C ALA A 485 -43.28 0.01 -14.56
N PRO A 486 -44.33 -0.80 -14.76
CA PRO A 486 -44.24 -2.05 -15.53
C PRO A 486 -43.63 -1.81 -16.92
N THR A 487 -42.74 -2.70 -17.37
CA THR A 487 -42.07 -2.66 -18.69
C THR A 487 -41.32 -1.35 -19.01
N SER A 488 -40.95 -0.57 -18.00
CA SER A 488 -40.31 0.74 -18.15
C SER A 488 -38.89 0.78 -17.60
N THR A 489 -38.15 1.83 -17.97
CA THR A 489 -36.76 2.04 -17.60
C THR A 489 -36.56 3.43 -17.00
N ASN A 490 -35.91 3.50 -15.85
CA ASN A 490 -35.44 4.75 -15.26
C ASN A 490 -33.91 4.84 -15.44
N ASN A 491 -33.39 6.05 -15.64
CA ASN A 491 -31.95 6.31 -15.73
C ASN A 491 -31.53 7.32 -14.67
N HIS A 492 -30.44 7.04 -13.98
CA HIS A 492 -29.87 7.88 -12.92
C HIS A 492 -28.43 8.23 -13.25
N LEU A 493 -28.07 9.48 -13.04
CA LEU A 493 -26.73 9.99 -13.32
C LEU A 493 -25.93 10.11 -12.03
N ILE A 494 -24.69 9.65 -12.05
CA ILE A 494 -23.79 9.68 -10.90
C ILE A 494 -22.46 10.27 -11.34
N ASP A 495 -22.07 11.36 -10.70
CA ASP A 495 -20.73 11.93 -10.89
C ASP A 495 -19.74 11.20 -10.01
N VAL A 496 -18.75 10.55 -10.62
CA VAL A 496 -17.72 9.80 -9.90
C VAL A 496 -16.50 10.68 -9.69
N PRO A 497 -16.09 10.98 -8.44
CA PRO A 497 -14.97 11.89 -8.18
C PRO A 497 -13.59 11.29 -8.52
N PRO A 498 -12.61 12.14 -8.91
CA PRO A 498 -11.23 11.74 -9.20
C PRO A 498 -10.60 10.87 -8.11
N GLY A 499 -10.10 9.69 -8.48
CA GLY A 499 -9.31 8.82 -7.60
C GLY A 499 -10.11 7.91 -6.66
N LEU A 500 -11.42 7.79 -6.85
CA LEU A 500 -12.28 6.91 -6.05
C LEU A 500 -12.70 5.66 -6.85
N SER A 501 -12.70 4.48 -6.22
CA SER A 501 -13.44 3.28 -6.66
C SER A 501 -14.94 3.42 -6.35
N LEU A 502 -15.79 2.60 -6.97
CA LEU A 502 -17.24 2.79 -6.93
C LEU A 502 -17.93 1.47 -6.57
N LEU A 503 -18.70 1.46 -5.49
CA LEU A 503 -19.52 0.32 -5.08
C LEU A 503 -21.00 0.71 -5.22
N PHE A 504 -21.73 -0.06 -6.02
CA PHE A 504 -23.18 0.02 -6.15
C PHE A 504 -23.83 -1.07 -5.32
N ILE A 505 -24.87 -0.72 -4.60
CA ILE A 505 -25.69 -1.66 -3.86
C ILE A 505 -27.14 -1.29 -4.19
N SER A 506 -27.85 -2.12 -4.94
CA SER A 506 -29.27 -1.88 -5.24
C SER A 506 -30.16 -2.76 -4.38
N THR A 507 -31.20 -2.16 -3.83
CA THR A 507 -32.15 -2.79 -2.92
C THR A 507 -33.56 -2.60 -3.47
N GLU A 508 -34.34 -3.68 -3.52
CA GLU A 508 -35.76 -3.62 -3.90
C GLU A 508 -36.66 -3.53 -2.67
N VAL A 509 -37.82 -2.91 -2.83
CA VAL A 509 -38.87 -2.90 -1.80
C VAL A 509 -39.98 -3.86 -2.24
N TYR A 510 -40.10 -4.95 -1.48
CA TYR A 510 -41.18 -5.94 -1.46
C TYR A 510 -41.24 -7.01 -2.56
N GLY A 511 -40.91 -8.24 -2.15
CA GLY A 511 -41.20 -9.49 -2.86
C GLY A 511 -40.05 -9.96 -3.76
N ILE A 512 -40.08 -11.23 -4.17
CA ILE A 512 -39.19 -11.79 -5.21
C ILE A 512 -39.64 -11.16 -6.53
N LYS A 513 -39.15 -9.96 -6.81
CA LYS A 513 -39.34 -9.25 -8.07
C LYS A 513 -37.96 -9.03 -8.66
N SER A 514 -37.88 -9.06 -9.97
CA SER A 514 -36.63 -8.97 -10.72
C SER A 514 -36.53 -7.59 -11.33
N LEU A 515 -35.50 -6.79 -11.02
CA LEU A 515 -35.11 -5.62 -11.80
C LEU A 515 -33.85 -5.91 -12.62
N THR A 516 -33.75 -5.35 -13.82
CA THR A 516 -32.49 -5.38 -14.58
C THR A 516 -31.73 -4.09 -14.34
N LEU A 517 -30.53 -4.18 -13.78
CA LEU A 517 -29.63 -3.04 -13.59
C LEU A 517 -28.49 -3.08 -14.61
N ARG A 518 -28.32 -1.98 -15.34
CA ARG A 518 -27.21 -1.80 -16.27
C ARG A 518 -26.44 -0.55 -15.91
N LEU A 519 -25.14 -0.64 -16.10
CA LEU A 519 -24.22 0.41 -15.75
C LEU A 519 -23.52 0.90 -17.00
N PHE A 520 -23.48 2.21 -17.20
CA PHE A 520 -22.81 2.81 -18.35
C PHE A 520 -21.73 3.76 -17.88
N THR A 521 -20.57 3.67 -18.52
CA THR A 521 -19.43 4.56 -18.29
C THR A 521 -19.74 5.98 -18.78
N PRO A 522 -18.92 6.99 -18.45
CA PRO A 522 -19.06 8.35 -18.98
C PRO A 522 -19.01 8.45 -20.51
N GLU A 523 -18.43 7.46 -21.18
CA GLU A 523 -18.38 7.35 -22.65
C GLU A 523 -19.60 6.60 -23.23
N ASN A 524 -20.58 6.27 -22.37
CA ASN A 524 -21.82 5.57 -22.69
C ASN A 524 -21.59 4.12 -23.17
N GLU A 525 -20.49 3.50 -22.72
CA GLU A 525 -20.24 2.08 -22.90
C GLU A 525 -20.87 1.28 -21.77
N GLU A 526 -21.50 0.15 -22.09
CA GLU A 526 -22.11 -0.72 -21.08
C GLU A 526 -21.03 -1.44 -20.28
N TYR A 527 -20.83 -1.02 -19.04
CA TYR A 527 -19.94 -1.66 -18.09
C TYR A 527 -20.65 -2.88 -17.51
N GLY A 528 -20.57 -4.02 -18.20
CA GLY A 528 -21.17 -5.33 -17.89
C GLY A 528 -22.69 -5.33 -17.65
N SER A 529 -23.39 -6.33 -18.17
CA SER A 529 -24.83 -6.50 -17.94
C SER A 529 -25.06 -7.54 -16.84
N GLU A 530 -25.89 -7.21 -15.85
CA GLU A 530 -26.44 -8.21 -14.93
C GLU A 530 -27.97 -8.09 -14.91
N VAL A 531 -28.63 -9.24 -14.93
CA VAL A 531 -30.07 -9.36 -14.69
C VAL A 531 -30.17 -9.77 -13.23
N SER A 532 -30.78 -8.93 -12.38
CA SER A 532 -31.11 -9.33 -11.02
C SER A 532 -32.42 -10.10 -11.09
N ASP A 533 -32.37 -11.42 -10.94
CA ASP A 533 -33.58 -12.24 -10.79
C ASP A 533 -34.16 -12.14 -9.35
N ASP A 534 -33.41 -11.54 -8.41
CA ASP A 534 -33.76 -11.42 -6.99
C ASP A 534 -33.67 -9.97 -6.46
N ALA A 535 -34.33 -9.72 -5.32
CA ALA A 535 -34.57 -8.41 -4.70
C ALA A 535 -33.33 -7.59 -4.29
N TYR A 536 -32.12 -8.11 -4.55
CA TYR A 536 -30.86 -7.54 -4.09
C TYR A 536 -29.71 -7.84 -5.06
N CYS A 537 -28.95 -6.82 -5.44
CA CYS A 537 -27.68 -7.01 -6.15
C CYS A 537 -26.63 -5.98 -5.70
N SER A 538 -25.37 -6.41 -5.60
CA SER A 538 -24.23 -5.55 -5.29
C SER A 538 -23.19 -5.61 -6.41
N ARG A 539 -22.58 -4.47 -6.74
CA ARG A 539 -21.61 -4.36 -7.82
C ARG A 539 -20.46 -3.45 -7.49
N TYR A 540 -19.26 -4.00 -7.48
CA TYR A 540 -18.03 -3.26 -7.24
C TYR A 540 -17.33 -2.93 -8.57
N VAL A 541 -17.17 -1.64 -8.84
CA VAL A 541 -16.38 -1.08 -9.93
C VAL A 541 -15.07 -0.59 -9.33
N CYS A 542 -14.03 -1.39 -9.49
CA CYS A 542 -12.68 -0.98 -9.11
C CYS A 542 -12.26 0.16 -10.04
N TYR A 543 -11.92 1.33 -9.49
CA TYR A 543 -11.31 2.43 -10.22
C TYR A 543 -12.08 2.85 -11.51
N PRO A 544 -13.33 3.30 -11.38
CA PRO A 544 -14.19 3.76 -12.46
C PRO A 544 -13.56 4.89 -13.28
N GLU A 545 -13.89 4.91 -14.58
CA GLU A 545 -13.71 6.07 -15.44
C GLU A 545 -14.25 7.34 -14.78
N GLN A 546 -13.43 8.38 -14.78
CA GLN A 546 -13.79 9.66 -14.18
C GLN A 546 -14.81 10.39 -15.05
N GLY A 547 -15.91 10.82 -14.44
CA GLY A 547 -17.01 11.50 -15.10
C GLY A 547 -18.38 10.98 -14.67
N VAL A 548 -19.40 11.30 -15.47
CA VAL A 548 -20.79 10.99 -15.15
C VAL A 548 -21.16 9.60 -15.65
N TRP A 549 -21.34 8.67 -14.73
CA TRP A 549 -21.87 7.33 -15.00
C TRP A 549 -23.40 7.36 -15.08
N THR A 550 -23.97 6.41 -15.81
CA THR A 550 -25.42 6.19 -15.85
C THR A 550 -25.77 4.83 -15.27
N ILE A 551 -26.65 4.82 -14.26
CA ILE A 551 -27.35 3.60 -13.83
C ILE A 551 -28.69 3.54 -14.56
N GLN A 552 -28.95 2.42 -15.21
CA GLN A 552 -30.21 2.13 -15.83
C GLN A 552 -30.94 1.03 -15.06
N VAL A 553 -32.17 1.28 -14.65
CA VAL A 553 -33.03 0.33 -13.93
C VAL A 553 -34.24 0.01 -14.78
N TYR A 554 -34.37 -1.24 -15.20
CA TYR A 554 -35.50 -1.73 -16.00
C TYR A 554 -36.38 -2.68 -15.20
N ASN A 555 -37.69 -2.46 -15.29
CA ASN A 555 -38.71 -3.32 -14.68
C ASN A 555 -39.29 -4.29 -15.73
N PRO A 556 -38.96 -5.59 -15.68
CA PRO A 556 -39.51 -6.62 -16.56
C PRO A 556 -40.96 -7.01 -16.21
N SER A 557 -41.51 -6.58 -15.06
CA SER A 557 -42.90 -6.88 -14.69
C SER A 557 -43.89 -6.28 -15.68
N ALA A 558 -44.92 -7.06 -16.03
CA ALA A 558 -45.97 -6.64 -16.94
C ALA A 558 -47.14 -5.90 -16.26
N SER A 559 -47.25 -5.96 -14.93
CA SER A 559 -48.45 -5.51 -14.21
C SER A 559 -48.19 -4.68 -12.96
N GLU A 560 -46.98 -4.71 -12.40
CA GLU A 560 -46.70 -4.09 -11.10
C GLU A 560 -45.53 -3.11 -11.17
N SER A 561 -45.71 -1.94 -10.56
CA SER A 561 -44.60 -1.03 -10.28
C SER A 561 -43.73 -1.60 -9.17
N VAL A 562 -42.42 -1.33 -9.25
CA VAL A 562 -41.45 -1.74 -8.24
C VAL A 562 -40.81 -0.49 -7.65
N HIS A 563 -40.83 -0.38 -6.32
CA HIS A 563 -40.12 0.66 -5.60
C HIS A 563 -38.72 0.13 -5.25
N TYR A 564 -37.69 0.93 -5.47
CA TYR A 564 -36.30 0.54 -5.25
C TYR A 564 -35.49 1.68 -4.64
N ALA A 565 -34.38 1.31 -4.01
CA ALA A 565 -33.35 2.24 -3.60
C ALA A 565 -31.97 1.74 -4.02
N ILE A 566 -31.18 2.62 -4.62
CA ILE A 566 -29.78 2.38 -4.96
C ILE A 566 -28.92 3.18 -4.00
N HIS A 567 -28.08 2.47 -3.26
CA HIS A 567 -27.03 3.07 -2.45
C HIS A 567 -25.73 3.07 -3.26
N VAL A 568 -25.14 4.25 -3.39
CA VAL A 568 -23.87 4.46 -4.06
C VAL A 568 -22.86 4.85 -3.00
N VAL A 569 -21.75 4.12 -2.99
CA VAL A 569 -20.67 4.29 -2.02
C VAL A 569 -19.39 4.57 -2.81
N PHE A 570 -18.82 5.76 -2.59
CA PHE A 570 -17.55 6.15 -3.18
C PHE A 570 -16.41 5.67 -2.29
N VAL A 571 -15.58 4.81 -2.85
CA VAL A 571 -14.46 4.19 -2.14
C VAL A 571 -13.20 4.99 -2.41
N THR A 572 -12.62 5.62 -1.38
CA THR A 572 -11.30 6.24 -1.50
C THR A 572 -10.23 5.21 -1.86
N LYS A 573 -9.44 5.52 -2.91
CA LYS A 573 -8.10 4.95 -3.04
C LYS A 573 -7.39 5.24 -1.73
N MET A 574 -7.00 4.21 -1.00
CA MET A 574 -5.98 4.42 0.01
C MET A 574 -4.68 4.59 -0.77
N ASP A 575 -4.14 5.80 -0.75
CA ASP A 575 -2.69 5.89 -0.84
C ASP A 575 -2.12 5.11 0.36
N LEU A 576 -1.12 4.31 0.04
CA LEU A 576 -0.57 3.18 0.79
C LEU A 576 -0.01 3.54 2.16
N VAL A 577 -0.87 3.71 3.16
CA VAL A 577 -0.46 3.54 4.54
C VAL A 577 -1.65 3.20 5.43
N ALA A 578 -1.66 1.99 6.00
CA ALA A 578 -2.33 1.87 7.29
C ALA A 578 -1.59 2.77 8.29
N PRO A 579 -2.30 3.69 8.98
CA PRO A 579 -1.65 4.58 9.92
C PRO A 579 -1.04 3.73 11.04
N TYR A 580 0.29 3.77 11.19
CA TYR A 580 0.92 3.24 12.39
C TYR A 580 0.27 3.88 13.62
N THR A 581 0.03 3.07 14.63
CA THR A 581 -0.39 3.55 15.95
C THR A 581 0.78 3.47 16.93
N LEU A 582 0.61 4.08 18.11
CA LEU A 582 1.63 4.06 19.16
C LEU A 582 1.88 2.65 19.69
N ASP A 583 0.92 1.72 19.50
CA ASP A 583 1.05 0.30 19.84
C ASP A 583 2.25 -0.37 19.13
N GLU A 584 2.64 0.18 17.98
CA GLU A 584 3.65 -0.39 17.08
C GLU A 584 5.02 0.29 17.22
N PHE A 585 5.17 1.25 18.15
CA PHE A 585 6.45 1.90 18.41
C PHE A 585 7.51 0.83 18.74
N PRO A 586 8.70 0.82 18.08
CA PRO A 586 9.36 1.96 17.41
C PRO A 586 9.05 2.14 15.91
N ALA A 587 8.18 1.33 15.30
CA ALA A 587 7.68 1.63 13.95
C ALA A 587 6.82 2.91 13.97
N PRO A 588 6.84 3.75 12.91
CA PRO A 588 7.57 3.64 11.64
C PRO A 588 9.05 4.04 11.69
N PHE A 589 9.55 4.54 12.80
CA PHE A 589 10.89 5.15 12.88
C PHE A 589 12.02 4.13 12.72
N VAL A 590 11.75 2.89 13.14
CA VAL A 590 12.54 1.70 12.82
C VAL A 590 11.63 0.63 12.27
N VAL A 591 11.91 0.17 11.05
CA VAL A 591 11.19 -0.94 10.42
C VAL A 591 12.20 -2.01 10.07
N LYS A 592 12.03 -3.22 10.65
CA LYS A 592 12.92 -4.37 10.42
C LYS A 592 14.40 -4.05 10.68
N GLY A 593 14.67 -3.25 11.70
CA GLY A 593 16.03 -2.84 12.07
C GLY A 593 16.68 -1.79 11.16
N VAL A 594 15.93 -1.20 10.22
CA VAL A 594 16.37 -0.05 9.43
C VAL A 594 15.73 1.22 9.99
N MET A 595 16.56 2.19 10.38
CA MET A 595 16.13 3.49 10.87
C MET A 595 16.03 4.52 9.73
N ASP A 596 14.96 5.31 9.67
CA ASP A 596 14.87 6.47 8.76
C ASP A 596 14.10 7.61 9.43
N VAL A 597 14.81 8.46 10.16
CA VAL A 597 14.17 9.46 11.03
C VAL A 597 14.92 10.79 11.08
N THR A 598 14.17 11.90 11.10
CA THR A 598 14.71 13.21 11.49
C THR A 598 14.16 13.65 12.83
N PHE A 599 15.05 13.91 13.78
CA PHE A 599 14.71 14.55 15.05
C PHE A 599 14.65 16.07 14.88
N ILE A 600 13.58 16.67 15.40
CA ILE A 600 13.39 18.12 15.41
C ILE A 600 13.17 18.55 16.85
N VAL A 601 14.12 19.32 17.37
CA VAL A 601 14.07 19.88 18.73
C VAL A 601 13.91 21.39 18.66
N GLY A 602 13.25 21.99 19.66
CA GLY A 602 13.12 23.45 19.70
C GLY A 602 14.46 24.18 19.84
N ASP A 603 14.63 25.33 19.18
CA ASP A 603 15.78 26.21 19.38
C ASP A 603 15.73 26.87 20.77
N THR A 604 16.87 26.97 21.45
CA THR A 604 16.96 27.63 22.76
C THR A 604 16.77 29.14 22.66
N ARG A 605 17.04 29.72 21.48
CA ARG A 605 16.81 31.15 21.23
C ARG A 605 15.30 31.42 21.17
N PRO A 606 14.78 32.43 21.88
CA PRO A 606 13.39 32.84 21.77
C PRO A 606 12.93 33.04 20.32
N HIS A 607 11.89 32.32 19.89
CA HIS A 607 11.34 32.41 18.53
C HIS A 607 9.86 31.96 18.50
N GLY A 608 9.27 31.92 17.31
CA GLY A 608 7.92 31.40 17.13
C GLY A 608 6.80 32.36 17.53
N VAL A 609 5.58 31.83 17.62
CA VAL A 609 4.35 32.61 17.89
C VAL A 609 4.36 33.28 19.27
N TYR A 610 4.96 32.63 20.28
CA TYR A 610 4.96 33.10 21.66
C TYR A 610 6.32 33.63 22.14
N GLY A 611 7.37 33.53 21.31
CA GLY A 611 8.70 34.02 21.67
C GLY A 611 9.35 33.26 22.83
N PHE A 612 9.07 31.96 22.98
CA PHE A 612 9.73 31.14 24.00
C PHE A 612 10.96 30.44 23.41
N GLY A 613 11.89 30.06 24.28
CA GLY A 613 13.07 29.26 23.92
C GLY A 613 12.99 27.89 24.57
N ALA A 614 13.40 26.85 23.83
CA ALA A 614 13.41 25.49 24.35
C ALA A 614 14.48 25.29 25.43
N ALA A 615 14.19 24.39 26.37
CA ALA A 615 15.16 23.99 27.38
C ALA A 615 16.05 22.88 26.81
N THR A 616 17.35 22.89 27.16
CA THR A 616 18.30 21.81 26.80
C THR A 616 17.82 20.42 27.26
N VAL A 617 16.96 20.38 28.26
CA VAL A 617 16.34 19.15 28.74
C VAL A 617 15.51 18.47 27.65
N ASP A 618 14.82 19.20 26.75
CA ASP A 618 14.10 18.58 25.63
C ASP A 618 15.06 17.83 24.68
N VAL A 619 16.29 18.35 24.49
CA VAL A 619 17.35 17.67 23.73
C VAL A 619 17.83 16.41 24.44
N ALA A 620 17.98 16.43 25.76
CA ALA A 620 18.30 15.22 26.52
C ALA A 620 17.22 14.14 26.37
N GLY A 621 15.95 14.54 26.26
CA GLY A 621 14.83 13.63 25.96
C GLY A 621 14.91 13.05 24.55
N ALA A 622 15.26 13.89 23.56
CA ALA A 622 15.53 13.42 22.20
C ALA A 622 16.65 12.38 22.16
N SER A 623 17.74 12.59 22.91
CA SER A 623 18.84 11.62 22.99
C SER A 623 18.42 10.27 23.58
N ARG A 624 17.45 10.24 24.52
CA ARG A 624 16.90 9.00 25.07
C ARG A 624 16.21 8.16 23.99
N ILE A 625 15.33 8.80 23.21
CA ILE A 625 14.59 8.15 22.12
C ILE A 625 15.56 7.73 21.00
N ALA A 626 16.45 8.63 20.57
CA ALA A 626 17.46 8.33 19.55
C ALA A 626 18.36 7.16 19.97
N GLY A 627 18.75 7.08 21.24
CA GLY A 627 19.50 5.96 21.78
C GLY A 627 18.75 4.64 21.70
N LYS A 628 17.45 4.62 22.08
CA LYS A 628 16.62 3.41 21.97
C LYS A 628 16.40 2.99 20.52
N ILE A 629 15.97 3.89 19.65
CA ILE A 629 15.77 3.64 18.21
C ILE A 629 17.10 3.17 17.55
N GLY A 630 18.23 3.75 17.96
CA GLY A 630 19.55 3.29 17.53
C GLY A 630 19.88 1.85 17.96
N LEU A 631 19.45 1.42 19.15
CA LEU A 631 19.61 0.03 19.61
C LEU A 631 18.66 -0.94 18.88
N GLU A 632 17.50 -0.45 18.43
CA GLU A 632 16.53 -1.23 17.65
C GLU A 632 16.92 -1.37 16.17
N SER A 633 17.97 -0.67 15.73
CA SER A 633 18.43 -0.65 14.33
C SER A 633 19.84 -1.20 14.15
N TYR A 634 20.10 -1.81 12.98
CA TYR A 634 21.43 -2.25 12.55
C TYR A 634 21.98 -1.41 11.38
N THR A 635 21.13 -0.61 10.73
CA THR A 635 21.50 0.34 9.66
C THR A 635 20.45 1.44 9.54
N GLY A 636 20.73 2.48 8.75
CA GLY A 636 19.77 3.53 8.45
C GLY A 636 20.32 4.94 8.50
N ARG A 637 19.40 5.91 8.53
CA ARG A 637 19.68 7.35 8.57
C ARG A 637 18.99 8.01 9.75
N LEU A 638 19.76 8.80 10.50
CA LEU A 638 19.26 9.72 11.51
C LEU A 638 19.80 11.12 11.21
N GLU A 639 18.89 12.08 11.09
CA GLU A 639 19.23 13.50 11.02
C GLU A 639 18.69 14.22 12.26
N SER A 640 19.28 15.35 12.63
CA SER A 640 18.81 16.15 13.76
C SER A 640 18.93 17.64 13.46
N PHE A 641 17.82 18.36 13.57
CA PHE A 641 17.75 19.81 13.33
C PHE A 641 17.06 20.54 14.47
N THR A 642 17.36 21.84 14.59
CA THR A 642 16.49 22.74 15.36
C THR A 642 15.27 23.10 14.53
N ASP A 643 14.13 23.29 15.17
CA ASP A 643 12.87 23.65 14.50
C ASP A 643 12.97 24.94 13.66
N THR A 644 13.76 25.93 14.10
CA THR A 644 14.07 27.16 13.34
C THR A 644 14.79 26.92 12.01
N TYR A 645 15.40 25.76 11.82
CA TYR A 645 16.00 25.38 10.53
C TYR A 645 14.94 24.95 9.51
N VAL A 646 13.81 24.40 9.97
CA VAL A 646 12.78 23.84 9.08
C VAL A 646 11.49 24.66 9.08
N THR A 647 11.30 25.59 10.02
CA THR A 647 10.08 26.38 10.15
C THR A 647 10.30 27.87 10.04
N TRP A 648 9.24 28.60 9.68
CA TRP A 648 9.13 30.03 9.91
C TRP A 648 7.67 30.40 10.23
N VAL A 649 7.48 31.56 10.87
CA VAL A 649 6.16 32.05 11.27
C VAL A 649 5.72 33.20 10.35
N VAL A 650 4.48 33.13 9.88
CA VAL A 650 3.82 34.23 9.14
C VAL A 650 2.53 34.58 9.88
N GLY A 651 2.52 35.74 10.54
CA GLY A 651 1.41 36.13 11.42
C GLY A 651 1.30 35.20 12.63
N SER A 652 0.17 34.52 12.78
CA SER A 652 -0.07 33.50 13.83
C SER A 652 0.09 32.06 13.32
N SER A 653 0.47 31.87 12.06
CA SER A 653 0.58 30.56 11.42
C SER A 653 2.04 30.14 11.26
N VAL A 654 2.31 28.85 11.51
CA VAL A 654 3.62 28.24 11.24
C VAL A 654 3.60 27.60 9.86
N LEU A 655 4.69 27.76 9.11
CA LEU A 655 4.95 27.03 7.88
C LEU A 655 6.18 26.14 8.09
N VAL A 656 6.11 24.91 7.58
CA VAL A 656 7.19 23.90 7.65
C VAL A 656 7.74 23.68 6.24
N ASN A 657 9.07 23.64 6.12
CA ASN A 657 9.78 23.35 4.89
C ASN A 657 10.21 21.89 4.82
N TRP A 658 9.30 21.05 4.33
CA TRP A 658 9.51 19.62 4.20
C TRP A 658 10.68 19.24 3.30
N SER A 659 11.07 20.09 2.34
CA SER A 659 12.24 19.84 1.48
C SER A 659 13.59 19.81 2.24
N ARG A 660 13.63 20.37 3.46
CA ARG A 660 14.82 20.33 4.33
C ARG A 660 14.90 19.07 5.18
N ILE A 661 13.87 18.22 5.15
CA ILE A 661 13.79 17.00 5.93
C ILE A 661 13.86 15.82 4.96
N PRO A 662 15.02 15.15 4.84
CA PRO A 662 15.29 14.18 3.78
C PRO A 662 14.77 12.76 4.09
N THR A 663 14.25 12.54 5.29
CA THR A 663 13.76 11.24 5.78
C THR A 663 12.25 11.13 5.65
N SER A 664 11.74 9.90 5.62
CA SER A 664 10.30 9.59 5.53
C SER A 664 9.57 9.65 6.88
N THR A 665 10.29 9.85 7.98
CA THR A 665 9.68 10.01 9.32
C THR A 665 10.34 11.11 10.16
N VAL A 666 9.57 11.71 11.07
CA VAL A 666 10.00 12.82 11.92
C VAL A 666 9.62 12.59 13.37
N ILE A 667 10.53 12.88 14.29
CA ILE A 667 10.22 12.95 15.73
C ILE A 667 10.44 14.39 16.20
N SER A 668 9.34 15.07 16.54
CA SER A 668 9.34 16.43 17.06
C SER A 668 9.21 16.44 18.58
N ILE A 669 10.18 17.07 19.26
CA ILE A 669 10.26 17.06 20.72
C ILE A 669 10.30 18.49 21.26
N GLY A 670 9.46 18.74 22.27
CA GLY A 670 9.31 20.04 22.92
C GLY A 670 7.92 20.61 22.69
N GLY A 671 7.42 21.35 23.69
CA GLY A 671 6.06 21.86 23.70
C GLY A 671 5.76 22.87 22.57
N PRO A 672 4.48 23.07 22.21
CA PRO A 672 4.10 23.98 21.13
C PRO A 672 4.52 25.44 21.38
N GLY A 673 4.84 25.81 22.62
CA GLY A 673 5.41 27.12 22.92
C GLY A 673 6.86 27.30 22.45
N VAL A 674 7.63 26.22 22.33
CA VAL A 674 9.09 26.22 22.13
C VAL A 674 9.57 25.44 20.91
N ASN A 675 8.70 24.63 20.29
CA ASN A 675 8.97 23.91 19.05
C ASN A 675 7.82 24.16 18.06
N MET A 676 8.12 24.82 16.94
CA MET A 676 7.14 25.26 15.95
C MET A 676 6.61 24.12 15.10
N VAL A 677 7.33 23.00 14.93
CA VAL A 677 6.76 21.79 14.32
C VAL A 677 5.69 21.20 15.24
N THR A 678 5.95 21.15 16.55
CA THR A 678 4.92 20.74 17.52
C THR A 678 3.71 21.69 17.52
N TYR A 679 3.94 23.01 17.35
CA TYR A 679 2.84 23.99 17.24
C TYR A 679 2.04 23.87 15.94
N TYR A 680 2.71 23.58 14.82
CA TYR A 680 2.06 23.33 13.53
C TYR A 680 0.99 22.23 13.64
N TYR A 681 1.26 21.19 14.44
CA TYR A 681 0.32 20.10 14.70
C TYR A 681 -0.63 20.34 15.90
N ASN A 682 -0.56 21.48 16.59
CA ASN A 682 -1.46 21.74 17.70
C ASN A 682 -2.92 21.87 17.22
N GLY A 683 -3.79 20.95 17.64
CA GLY A 683 -5.19 20.88 17.18
C GLY A 683 -5.48 19.81 16.13
N THR A 684 -4.48 19.07 15.67
CA THR A 684 -4.65 17.95 14.72
C THR A 684 -5.08 16.64 15.38
N CYS A 685 -4.86 16.52 16.70
CA CYS A 685 -5.48 15.48 17.53
C CYS A 685 -6.45 16.11 18.55
N PRO A 686 -7.31 15.30 19.19
CA PRO A 686 -8.23 15.78 20.22
C PRO A 686 -7.57 16.41 21.45
N PHE A 687 -6.24 16.26 21.62
CA PHE A 687 -5.49 16.80 22.74
C PHE A 687 -4.74 18.06 22.33
N VAL A 688 -5.23 19.21 22.78
CA VAL A 688 -4.78 20.51 22.30
C VAL A 688 -4.12 21.29 23.42
N TRP A 689 -2.97 21.90 23.15
CA TRP A 689 -2.43 22.90 24.06
C TRP A 689 -3.30 24.16 24.00
N ARG A 690 -3.96 24.46 25.12
CA ARG A 690 -4.67 25.72 25.32
C ARG A 690 -3.84 26.66 26.14
N TYR A 691 -3.39 27.73 25.50
CA TYR A 691 -2.60 28.77 26.12
C TYR A 691 -3.28 30.13 26.00
N VAL A 692 -3.48 30.76 27.15
CA VAL A 692 -3.88 32.17 27.24
C VAL A 692 -2.85 32.83 28.17
N PRO A 693 -2.02 33.75 27.67
CA PRO A 693 -0.96 34.38 28.45
C PRO A 693 -1.45 34.91 29.80
N GLY A 694 -0.80 34.47 30.88
CA GLY A 694 -1.13 34.89 32.25
C GLY A 694 -2.44 34.33 32.84
N VAL A 695 -3.19 33.53 32.08
CA VAL A 695 -4.50 33.00 32.50
C VAL A 695 -4.50 31.48 32.57
N LYS A 696 -4.06 30.79 31.51
CA LYS A 696 -4.06 29.32 31.47
C LYS A 696 -2.96 28.77 30.55
N SER A 697 -2.43 27.61 30.93
CA SER A 697 -1.63 26.72 30.10
C SER A 697 -1.98 25.29 30.50
N CYS A 698 -2.73 24.61 29.65
CA CYS A 698 -3.21 23.26 29.92
C CYS A 698 -3.29 22.43 28.63
N ILE A 699 -3.35 21.11 28.80
CA ILE A 699 -3.80 20.20 27.74
C ILE A 699 -5.32 20.13 27.86
N TYR A 700 -6.03 20.43 26.78
CA TYR A 700 -7.47 20.25 26.69
C TYR A 700 -7.79 19.03 25.84
N SER A 701 -8.65 18.14 26.35
CA SER A 701 -9.24 17.07 25.55
C SER A 701 -10.58 17.50 24.98
N SER A 702 -10.73 17.44 23.66
CA SER A 702 -12.03 17.59 23.00
C SER A 702 -12.91 16.33 23.11
N LEU A 703 -12.34 15.17 23.45
CA LEU A 703 -13.12 13.93 23.63
C LEU A 703 -13.93 13.98 24.94
N THR A 704 -13.32 14.45 26.02
CA THR A 704 -13.96 14.47 27.35
C THR A 704 -14.30 15.87 27.85
N GLY A 705 -13.87 16.92 27.15
CA GLY A 705 -14.00 18.31 27.59
C GLY A 705 -13.17 18.69 28.83
N ARG A 706 -12.17 17.87 29.20
CA ARG A 706 -11.34 18.07 30.41
C ARG A 706 -10.12 18.95 30.12
N GLU A 707 -9.71 19.76 31.10
CA GLU A 707 -8.46 20.53 31.09
C GLU A 707 -7.48 19.93 32.11
N TYR A 708 -6.29 19.53 31.66
CA TYR A 708 -5.22 18.92 32.45
C TYR A 708 -4.12 19.94 32.73
N TYR A 709 -3.74 20.09 33.99
CA TYR A 709 -2.74 21.05 34.47
C TYR A 709 -1.62 20.34 35.22
N GLY A 710 -0.37 20.71 34.97
CA GLY A 710 0.76 20.30 35.82
C GLY A 710 0.70 20.97 37.19
N GLY A 711 1.29 20.36 38.22
CA GLY A 711 1.19 20.90 39.57
C GLY A 711 2.00 20.16 40.63
N ARG A 712 1.58 20.34 41.89
CA ARG A 712 2.08 19.60 43.04
C ARG A 712 0.91 19.09 43.87
N ARG A 713 0.94 17.82 44.28
CA ARG A 713 -0.06 17.21 45.15
C ARG A 713 0.63 16.39 46.24
N GLY A 714 0.36 16.71 47.51
CA GLY A 714 0.97 15.99 48.64
C GLY A 714 2.51 16.12 48.70
N GLY A 715 3.07 17.24 48.23
CA GLY A 715 4.52 17.46 48.16
C GLY A 715 5.19 16.93 46.89
N ARG A 716 4.56 15.99 46.19
CA ARG A 716 5.05 15.41 44.93
C ARG A 716 4.67 16.27 43.73
N ARG A 717 5.60 16.41 42.78
CA ARG A 717 5.34 17.08 41.50
C ARG A 717 4.62 16.11 40.56
N TYR A 718 3.72 16.63 39.73
CA TYR A 718 3.14 15.87 38.64
C TYR A 718 3.02 16.74 37.40
N ASP A 719 3.08 16.10 36.24
CA ASP A 719 2.97 16.76 34.94
C ASP A 719 2.15 15.90 33.97
N TYR A 720 1.68 16.53 32.90
CA TYR A 720 0.98 15.88 31.81
C TYR A 720 1.74 16.08 30.50
N ALA A 721 1.73 15.06 29.67
CA ALA A 721 2.39 15.04 28.38
C ALA A 721 1.53 14.39 27.31
N ILE A 722 1.83 14.74 26.06
CA ILE A 722 1.27 14.17 24.84
C ILE A 722 2.35 13.36 24.15
N ILE A 723 1.96 12.15 23.75
CA ILE A 723 2.63 11.36 22.72
C ILE A 723 1.60 11.20 21.62
N HIS A 724 1.88 11.71 20.43
CA HIS A 724 0.96 11.71 19.31
C HIS A 724 1.68 11.31 18.04
N LEU A 725 1.28 10.20 17.44
CA LEU A 725 1.72 9.74 16.14
C LEU A 725 0.65 10.05 15.09
N GLN A 726 1.05 10.72 14.03
CA GLN A 726 0.18 10.98 12.89
C GLN A 726 0.91 10.79 11.57
N TYR A 727 0.14 10.45 10.54
CA TYR A 727 0.58 10.56 9.16
C TYR A 727 0.19 11.94 8.62
N ASP A 728 1.15 12.66 8.05
CA ASP A 728 0.89 13.91 7.34
C ASP A 728 0.82 13.61 5.85
N GLU A 729 -0.40 13.60 5.30
CA GLU A 729 -0.68 13.31 3.89
C GLU A 729 -0.05 14.34 2.95
N PHE A 730 0.05 15.62 3.36
CA PHE A 730 0.63 16.68 2.53
C PHE A 730 2.16 16.57 2.48
N ALA A 731 2.77 16.22 3.60
CA ALA A 731 4.22 16.01 3.71
C ALA A 731 4.67 14.59 3.34
N ASN A 732 3.70 13.69 3.10
CA ASN A 732 3.86 12.26 2.81
C ASN A 732 4.81 11.56 3.79
N ARG A 733 4.61 11.76 5.10
CA ARG A 733 5.50 11.22 6.15
C ARG A 733 4.82 11.06 7.50
N TYR A 734 5.37 10.17 8.33
CA TYR A 734 4.96 10.05 9.73
C TYR A 734 5.64 11.06 10.61
N VAL A 735 4.89 11.62 11.56
CA VAL A 735 5.39 12.55 12.57
C VAL A 735 4.96 12.10 13.96
N LEU A 736 5.93 11.79 14.82
CA LEU A 736 5.72 11.59 16.25
C LEU A 736 5.98 12.91 16.98
N ILE A 737 4.98 13.39 17.69
CA ILE A 737 4.98 14.64 18.43
C ILE A 737 5.00 14.30 19.92
N VAL A 738 6.04 14.76 20.62
CA VAL A 738 6.29 14.43 22.02
C VAL A 738 6.52 15.70 22.83
N TRP A 739 5.64 15.97 23.79
CA TRP A 739 5.80 17.16 24.64
C TRP A 739 5.04 17.10 25.96
N GLY A 740 5.53 17.81 26.97
CA GLY A 740 4.82 18.05 28.23
C GLY A 740 4.51 19.52 28.50
N LEU A 741 3.62 19.78 29.47
CA LEU A 741 3.34 21.15 29.93
C LEU A 741 4.57 21.81 30.56
N SER A 742 5.51 21.02 31.08
CA SER A 742 6.84 21.46 31.45
C SER A 742 7.92 20.52 30.90
N ARG A 743 9.18 20.91 31.10
CA ARG A 743 10.35 20.07 30.79
C ARG A 743 10.29 18.67 31.40
N PHE A 744 9.60 18.50 32.54
CA PHE A 744 9.47 17.20 33.19
C PHE A 744 8.48 16.30 32.45
N GLY A 745 7.34 16.84 32.00
CA GLY A 745 6.41 16.09 31.16
C GLY A 745 7.04 15.67 29.82
N SER A 746 7.81 16.54 29.16
CA SER A 746 8.55 16.17 27.95
C SER A 746 9.53 15.02 28.22
N GLN A 747 10.27 15.10 29.33
CA GLN A 747 11.18 14.02 29.75
C GLN A 747 10.46 12.72 30.07
N ALA A 748 9.32 12.78 30.75
CA ALA A 748 8.53 11.62 31.12
C ALA A 748 8.00 10.89 29.88
N ALA A 749 7.51 11.63 28.89
CA ALA A 749 7.09 11.05 27.62
C ALA A 749 8.28 10.42 26.86
N CYS A 750 9.44 11.09 26.84
CA CYS A 750 10.64 10.51 26.24
C CYS A 750 11.17 9.28 27.00
N TYR A 751 11.01 9.24 28.32
CA TYR A 751 11.39 8.11 29.16
C TYR A 751 10.53 6.89 28.86
N VAL A 752 9.21 7.07 28.80
CA VAL A 752 8.27 6.02 28.38
C VAL A 752 8.62 5.48 27.00
N LEU A 753 8.93 6.33 26.02
CA LEU A 753 9.32 5.89 24.67
C LEU A 753 10.67 5.17 24.66
N GLN A 754 11.62 5.55 25.53
CA GLN A 754 12.90 4.85 25.65
C GLN A 754 12.72 3.45 26.24
N HIS A 755 11.77 3.30 27.17
CA HIS A 755 11.50 2.08 27.92
C HIS A 755 10.14 1.47 27.56
N TYR A 756 9.71 1.60 26.30
CA TYR A 756 8.34 1.23 25.88
C TYR A 756 8.01 -0.24 26.20
N ASP A 757 9.00 -1.13 26.12
CA ASP A 757 8.92 -2.55 26.48
C ASP A 757 8.54 -2.79 27.97
N GLU A 758 8.90 -1.86 28.85
CA GLU A 758 8.62 -1.93 30.29
C GLU A 758 7.22 -1.40 30.65
N TYR A 759 6.52 -0.76 29.69
CA TYR A 759 5.19 -0.17 29.85
C TYR A 759 4.16 -0.74 28.85
N PRO A 760 3.92 -2.07 28.83
CA PRO A 760 2.99 -2.70 27.89
C PRO A 760 1.55 -2.16 28.06
N GLY A 761 0.89 -1.85 26.94
CA GLY A 761 -0.48 -1.30 26.92
C GLY A 761 -0.59 0.18 27.33
N LEU A 762 0.54 0.85 27.60
CA LEU A 762 0.54 2.29 27.88
C LEU A 762 0.49 3.10 26.59
N LEU A 763 1.29 2.72 25.60
CA LEU A 763 1.26 3.27 24.24
C LEU A 763 0.18 2.55 23.43
N GLU A 764 -0.98 3.18 23.26
CA GLU A 764 -2.06 2.63 22.44
C GLU A 764 -2.82 3.73 21.68
N GLY A 765 -3.22 3.43 20.44
CA GLY A 765 -3.92 4.35 19.55
C GLY A 765 -3.01 5.39 18.92
N ARG A 766 -3.59 6.46 18.35
CA ARG A 766 -2.84 7.52 17.65
C ARG A 766 -2.23 8.56 18.59
N ALA A 767 -2.87 8.83 19.72
CA ALA A 767 -2.33 9.75 20.72
C ALA A 767 -2.73 9.34 22.13
N ILE A 768 -1.91 9.70 23.11
CA ILE A 768 -2.23 9.54 24.53
C ILE A 768 -1.95 10.81 25.33
N ILE A 769 -2.70 10.98 26.42
CA ILE A 769 -2.34 11.86 27.53
C ILE A 769 -1.65 11.00 28.58
N LEU A 770 -0.35 11.23 28.76
CA LEU A 770 0.46 10.63 29.80
C LEU A 770 0.48 11.53 31.03
N LYS A 771 0.25 10.95 32.21
CA LYS A 771 0.51 11.59 33.49
C LYS A 771 1.74 11.00 34.15
N TRP A 772 2.60 11.89 34.60
CA TRP A 772 3.80 11.58 35.35
C TRP A 772 3.67 12.13 36.77
N VAL A 773 4.05 11.34 37.77
CA VAL A 773 4.11 11.76 39.18
C VAL A 773 5.46 11.35 39.76
N ASP A 774 6.20 12.37 40.20
CA ASP A 774 7.50 12.30 40.86
C ASP A 774 7.43 11.52 42.18
N ASP A 775 8.40 10.64 42.43
CA ASP A 775 8.49 9.89 43.68
C ASP A 775 8.98 10.75 44.87
N GLY A 776 9.65 11.86 44.57
CA GLY A 776 10.16 12.86 45.50
C GLY A 776 11.62 13.29 45.23
N ASP A 777 12.30 12.69 44.26
CA ASP A 777 13.72 12.93 43.97
C ASP A 777 13.99 14.05 42.93
N TRP A 778 12.95 14.57 42.27
CA TRP A 778 12.99 15.62 41.24
C TRP A 778 13.63 15.21 39.91
N THR A 779 13.77 13.92 39.66
CA THR A 779 14.31 13.34 38.44
C THR A 779 13.21 12.57 37.70
N VAL A 780 13.32 12.44 36.38
CA VAL A 780 12.44 11.52 35.63
C VAL A 780 13.15 10.20 35.45
N ASP A 781 12.68 9.18 36.16
CA ASP A 781 13.27 7.83 36.16
C ASP A 781 12.25 6.71 36.47
N SER A 782 12.74 5.49 36.71
CA SER A 782 11.93 4.29 36.96
C SER A 782 11.19 4.29 38.30
N GLY A 783 11.57 5.14 39.26
CA GLY A 783 10.89 5.27 40.55
C GLY A 783 9.55 6.00 40.47
N ASP A 784 9.34 6.73 39.38
CA ASP A 784 8.14 7.53 39.14
C ASP A 784 6.92 6.73 38.70
N SER A 785 5.75 7.35 38.83
CA SER A 785 4.50 6.80 38.31
C SER A 785 4.17 7.36 36.93
N TYR A 786 3.96 6.48 35.96
CA TYR A 786 3.53 6.79 34.59
C TYR A 786 2.16 6.17 34.33
N VAL A 787 1.16 6.99 34.01
CA VAL A 787 -0.23 6.52 33.82
C VAL A 787 -0.83 7.16 32.58
N ARG A 788 -1.40 6.36 31.69
CA ARG A 788 -2.25 6.85 30.61
C ARG A 788 -3.60 7.31 31.17
N GLU A 789 -3.88 8.59 31.06
CA GLU A 789 -5.15 9.18 31.51
C GLU A 789 -6.20 9.15 30.39
N GLU A 790 -5.76 9.28 29.14
CA GLU A 790 -6.64 9.30 27.99
C GLU A 790 -5.94 8.78 26.74
N LYS A 791 -6.70 8.20 25.81
CA LYS A 791 -6.23 7.79 24.48
C LYS A 791 -7.15 8.26 23.38
N TRP A 792 -6.56 8.50 22.22
CA TRP A 792 -7.25 8.70 20.97
C TRP A 792 -7.08 7.45 20.11
N PRO A 793 -8.16 6.69 19.82
CA PRO A 793 -8.09 5.47 19.03
C PRO A 793 -7.50 5.69 17.63
#